data_AF-A0A4V2S855-F1
#
_entry.id   AF-A0A4V2S855-F1
#
_cell.length_a   1.000
_cell.length_b   1.000
_cell.length_c   1.000
_cell.angle_alpha   90.00
_cell.angle_beta   90.00
_cell.angle_gamma   90.00
#
_symmetry.space_group_name_H-M   'P 1'
#
loop_
_entity.id
_entity.type
_entity.pdbx_description
1 polymer ?
#
loop_
_entity_poly.entity_id
_entity_poly.type
_entity_poly.pdbx_seq_one_letter_code
_entity_poly.pdbx_strand_id
1 'polypeptide(L)'
;MPAKPASPHRKGWASRAAPVDLGGYFLHVRRLLGVIAVIVAALGFGVVASRPAPPPSDIAPGDVAAAARVIEALLRPDSGVDPISLLPPDYHTVMQAVPGHLRAPDGTLRAVHLDGGCSTPFGDDNTEWDYSVGCKAHDFGYDVLRYADRKGHPLPAYLRRDLDNQLSKDMHAQCVLNPRGSAGKCEAVADLYTVGLIVNSWHQRWGPPRAEPISSWLVGVLVVTFLLAARPPWVRRRVNPTEVAAPDRGPADRYMGLLRMLSMAGVVVGETVLALTHTSGFWLLQLGPLLFFAGGHANLLAWRESGGDYGTYLANRISALLRPVFAFVLAWLIVPLALEALDAPENTVTSVGGLVLQPLWLLGIFLITVAACPPMQWLYERFGAAVPVVFLVASTVVDMAGSTAAYVHVSGILLALGFAQLTFHWDSGALRQVPRSVLVAVAVVSLVGFVVLHYLPLLGIAQVCVASMVRSFEWVPKRSVRLLTSMPMTIYLVYVGIVLVYFGLTSAAGADWFTRPRTWLGVAMIMAATLAAYLWFERRPRPVAVLTGPVTGVHALASALGVGYGVLGVLGFAVTGVTWQIGAPWLFGVALDPLANLIHLMLGGYLLHCVHNGTSGRPWPWALTAVACVPPIFTTWSRFGLVVHSVTVIVALATAGALVVTRLRTRSTPVSTG
;
A
#
# COMPACT_ATOMS: atom_id res chain seq x y z
N MET A 1 -23.87 53.28 70.47
CA MET A 1 -25.33 53.09 70.56
C MET A 1 -25.99 54.45 70.33
N PRO A 2 -27.13 54.57 69.61
CA PRO A 2 -27.77 53.59 68.71
C PRO A 2 -26.90 53.42 67.41
N ALA A 3 -27.30 53.37 66.13
CA ALA A 3 -28.58 53.44 65.40
C ALA A 3 -28.54 52.72 64.02
N LYS A 4 -29.67 52.71 63.30
CA LYS A 4 -29.97 52.11 61.97
C LYS A 4 -31.36 52.61 61.50
N PRO A 5 -31.90 52.28 60.30
CA PRO A 5 -31.29 51.87 59.02
C PRO A 5 -31.93 52.52 57.74
N ALA A 6 -31.30 52.34 56.58
CA ALA A 6 -31.92 52.28 55.23
C ALA A 6 -30.87 51.76 54.22
N SER A 7 -31.16 51.13 53.06
CA SER A 7 -32.26 50.24 52.61
C SER A 7 -31.67 49.32 51.50
N PRO A 8 -32.30 48.19 51.08
CA PRO A 8 -31.60 47.14 50.33
C PRO A 8 -31.62 47.29 48.80
N HIS A 9 -30.45 47.43 48.17
CA HIS A 9 -30.32 47.31 46.70
C HIS A 9 -30.26 45.84 46.22
N ARG A 10 -30.88 45.60 45.06
CA ARG A 10 -31.22 44.28 44.49
C ARG A 10 -30.00 43.37 44.25
N LYS A 11 -30.10 42.10 44.65
CA LYS A 11 -29.25 41.01 44.13
C LYS A 11 -29.66 40.66 42.70
N GLY A 12 -28.93 41.14 41.69
CA GLY A 12 -29.09 40.67 40.32
C GLY A 12 -28.48 39.28 40.13
N TRP A 13 -29.30 38.27 39.87
CA TRP A 13 -28.83 36.94 39.43
C TRP A 13 -28.40 36.97 37.97
N ALA A 14 -27.21 37.53 37.71
CA ALA A 14 -26.56 37.44 36.41
C ALA A 14 -25.92 36.04 36.25
N SER A 15 -26.68 35.09 35.71
CA SER A 15 -26.18 33.78 35.31
C SER A 15 -25.12 33.92 34.21
N ARG A 16 -23.85 33.90 34.61
CA ARG A 16 -22.72 33.83 33.66
C ARG A 16 -22.76 32.49 32.95
N ALA A 17 -23.37 32.44 31.77
CA ALA A 17 -23.20 31.32 30.85
C ALA A 17 -21.69 31.13 30.61
N ALA A 18 -21.20 29.91 30.82
CA ALA A 18 -19.80 29.61 30.57
C ALA A 18 -19.50 29.82 29.08
N PRO A 19 -18.38 30.46 28.70
CA PRO A 19 -18.04 30.64 27.30
C PRO A 19 -17.88 29.26 26.65
N VAL A 20 -18.66 29.00 25.60
CA VAL A 20 -18.62 27.73 24.87
C VAL A 20 -17.23 27.53 24.29
N ASP A 21 -16.58 26.41 24.60
CA ASP A 21 -15.25 26.08 24.09
C ASP A 21 -15.32 25.67 22.61
N LEU A 22 -15.46 26.68 21.75
CA LEU A 22 -15.39 26.58 20.30
C LEU A 22 -14.04 25.99 19.86
N GLY A 23 -12.95 26.23 20.58
CA GLY A 23 -11.63 25.67 20.29
C GLY A 23 -11.60 24.15 20.47
N GLY A 24 -12.14 23.66 21.58
CA GLY A 24 -12.38 22.25 21.84
C GLY A 24 -13.33 21.62 20.83
N TYR A 25 -14.43 22.29 20.49
CA TYR A 25 -15.39 21.82 19.48
C TYR A 25 -14.74 21.65 18.10
N PHE A 26 -14.10 22.69 17.56
CA PHE A 26 -13.39 22.61 16.27
C PHE A 26 -12.28 21.55 16.27
N LEU A 27 -11.61 21.32 17.40
CA LEU A 27 -10.60 20.25 17.51
C LEU A 27 -11.23 18.85 17.46
N HIS A 28 -12.40 18.65 18.07
CA HIS A 28 -13.14 17.39 18.01
C HIS A 28 -13.73 17.14 16.61
N VAL A 29 -14.41 18.12 16.01
CA VAL A 29 -14.93 18.00 14.64
C VAL A 29 -13.81 17.68 13.65
N ARG A 30 -12.65 18.36 13.73
CA ARG A 30 -11.51 18.06 12.85
C ARG A 30 -10.86 16.69 13.13
N ARG A 31 -10.94 16.16 14.36
CA ARG A 31 -10.54 14.77 14.65
C ARG A 31 -11.52 13.78 14.03
N LEU A 32 -12.82 14.00 14.18
CA LEU A 32 -13.88 13.16 13.64
C LEU A 32 -13.80 13.09 12.11
N LEU A 33 -13.74 14.24 11.43
CA LEU A 33 -13.54 14.31 9.97
C LEU A 33 -12.25 13.60 9.52
N GLY A 34 -11.17 13.75 10.29
CA GLY A 34 -9.92 13.03 10.03
C GLY A 34 -10.05 11.51 10.17
N VAL A 35 -10.81 11.01 11.14
CA VAL A 35 -11.08 9.57 11.32
C VAL A 35 -12.03 9.05 10.23
N ILE A 36 -13.06 9.80 9.87
CA ILE A 36 -13.98 9.44 8.77
C ILE A 36 -13.21 9.36 7.45
N ALA A 37 -12.34 10.33 7.14
CA ALA A 37 -11.49 10.28 5.94
C ALA A 37 -10.55 9.06 5.93
N VAL A 38 -9.99 8.67 7.09
CA VAL A 38 -9.23 7.42 7.23
C VAL A 38 -10.09 6.17 6.97
N ILE A 39 -11.31 6.13 7.51
CA ILE A 39 -12.21 4.97 7.38
C ILE A 39 -12.69 4.81 5.94
N VAL A 40 -13.11 5.90 5.28
CA VAL A 40 -13.48 5.91 3.86
C VAL A 40 -12.29 5.48 2.99
N ALA A 41 -11.07 5.92 3.31
CA ALA A 41 -9.88 5.47 2.60
C ALA A 41 -9.54 3.99 2.85
N ALA A 42 -9.76 3.46 4.06
CA ALA A 42 -9.55 2.05 4.37
C ALA A 42 -10.59 1.13 3.70
N LEU A 43 -11.85 1.56 3.65
CA LEU A 43 -12.93 0.92 2.89
C LEU A 43 -12.64 0.96 1.38
N GLY A 44 -12.26 2.13 0.85
CA GLY A 44 -11.89 2.30 -0.56
C GLY A 44 -10.68 1.45 -0.95
N PHE A 45 -9.63 1.44 -0.11
CA PHE A 45 -8.51 0.50 -0.27
C PHE A 45 -9.02 -0.92 -0.31
N GLY A 46 -9.95 -1.27 0.58
CA GLY A 46 -10.46 -2.63 0.64
C GLY A 46 -11.21 -3.07 -0.61
N VAL A 47 -12.07 -2.22 -1.15
CA VAL A 47 -12.80 -2.48 -2.40
C VAL A 47 -11.87 -2.52 -3.62
N VAL A 48 -10.68 -1.90 -3.58
CA VAL A 48 -9.71 -1.96 -4.70
C VAL A 48 -8.74 -3.14 -4.57
N ALA A 49 -8.25 -3.44 -3.37
CA ALA A 49 -7.30 -4.51 -3.08
C ALA A 49 -7.94 -5.92 -3.03
N SER A 50 -9.27 -6.00 -2.96
CA SER A 50 -10.03 -7.25 -3.11
C SER A 50 -10.15 -7.73 -4.55
N ARG A 51 -9.98 -6.82 -5.53
CA ARG A 51 -10.33 -7.08 -6.92
C ARG A 51 -9.44 -8.16 -7.51
N PRO A 52 -9.99 -9.13 -8.28
CA PRO A 52 -9.21 -10.16 -8.94
C PRO A 52 -8.20 -9.56 -9.95
N ALA A 53 -7.32 -10.41 -10.47
CA ALA A 53 -6.55 -10.07 -11.67
C ALA A 53 -7.50 -9.76 -12.84
N PRO A 54 -7.13 -8.86 -13.78
CA PRO A 54 -7.93 -8.65 -14.99
C PRO A 54 -8.02 -9.96 -15.81
N PRO A 55 -9.15 -10.21 -16.50
CA PRO A 55 -9.19 -11.23 -17.54
C PRO A 55 -8.27 -10.83 -18.71
N PRO A 56 -7.78 -11.79 -19.52
CA PRO A 56 -6.95 -11.48 -20.68
C PRO A 56 -7.72 -10.66 -21.73
N SER A 57 -6.98 -9.91 -22.53
CA SER A 57 -7.49 -9.19 -23.69
C SER A 57 -7.78 -10.12 -24.89
N ASP A 58 -6.97 -11.17 -25.07
CA ASP A 58 -7.11 -12.17 -26.15
C ASP A 58 -8.00 -13.37 -25.76
N ILE A 59 -8.64 -13.98 -26.77
CA ILE A 59 -9.47 -15.19 -26.63
C ILE A 59 -8.62 -16.42 -26.99
N ALA A 60 -8.55 -17.40 -26.07
CA ALA A 60 -7.86 -18.67 -26.33
C ALA A 60 -8.57 -19.50 -27.42
N PRO A 61 -7.83 -20.21 -28.30
CA PRO A 61 -8.41 -21.02 -29.38
C PRO A 61 -9.14 -22.28 -28.86
N GLY A 62 -9.91 -22.92 -29.73
CA GLY A 62 -10.67 -24.13 -29.41
C GLY A 62 -11.98 -23.82 -28.67
N ASP A 63 -12.28 -24.60 -27.63
CA ASP A 63 -13.55 -24.55 -26.90
C ASP A 63 -13.86 -23.17 -26.29
N VAL A 64 -12.82 -22.45 -25.87
CA VAL A 64 -12.94 -21.10 -25.28
C VAL A 64 -13.41 -20.09 -26.33
N ALA A 65 -12.93 -20.20 -27.56
CA ALA A 65 -13.45 -19.41 -28.68
C ALA A 65 -14.88 -19.80 -29.08
N ALA A 66 -15.33 -21.03 -28.80
CA ALA A 66 -16.75 -21.40 -28.94
C ALA A 66 -17.60 -20.75 -27.84
N ALA A 67 -17.16 -20.79 -26.58
CA ALA A 67 -17.79 -20.10 -25.46
C ALA A 67 -17.95 -18.58 -25.71
N ALA A 68 -16.95 -17.93 -26.31
CA ALA A 68 -17.08 -16.53 -26.75
C ALA A 68 -18.24 -16.33 -27.75
N ARG A 69 -18.33 -17.18 -28.78
CA ARG A 69 -19.40 -17.11 -29.80
C ARG A 69 -20.80 -17.38 -29.23
N VAL A 70 -20.93 -18.23 -28.21
CA VAL A 70 -22.20 -18.44 -27.49
C VAL A 70 -22.68 -17.12 -26.87
N ILE A 71 -21.80 -16.37 -26.20
CA ILE A 71 -22.14 -15.05 -25.63
C ILE A 71 -22.46 -14.04 -26.74
N GLU A 72 -21.68 -14.01 -27.82
CA GLU A 72 -21.92 -13.11 -28.95
C GLU A 72 -23.24 -13.36 -29.71
N ALA A 73 -23.79 -14.59 -29.64
CA ALA A 73 -25.12 -14.93 -30.13
C ALA A 73 -26.21 -14.59 -29.10
N LEU A 74 -25.96 -14.83 -27.81
CA LEU A 74 -26.87 -14.48 -26.70
C LEU A 74 -27.13 -12.96 -26.61
N LEU A 75 -26.16 -12.15 -27.03
CA LEU A 75 -26.28 -10.69 -27.16
C LEU A 75 -27.05 -10.24 -28.42
N ARG A 76 -27.39 -11.14 -29.35
CA ARG A 76 -28.08 -10.88 -30.62
C ARG A 76 -29.20 -11.90 -30.87
N PRO A 77 -30.28 -11.91 -30.06
CA PRO A 77 -31.40 -12.87 -30.20
C PRO A 77 -32.18 -12.73 -31.52
N ASP A 78 -32.02 -11.60 -32.21
CA ASP A 78 -32.53 -11.29 -33.53
C ASP A 78 -31.76 -11.98 -34.68
N SER A 79 -30.54 -12.44 -34.43
CA SER A 79 -29.66 -13.04 -35.46
C SER A 79 -30.13 -14.39 -36.00
N GLY A 80 -31.11 -15.05 -35.35
CA GLY A 80 -31.59 -16.38 -35.71
C GLY A 80 -30.63 -17.53 -35.36
N VAL A 81 -29.48 -17.24 -34.74
CA VAL A 81 -28.51 -18.24 -34.27
C VAL A 81 -28.85 -18.63 -32.84
N ASP A 82 -29.17 -19.91 -32.61
CA ASP A 82 -29.39 -20.42 -31.25
C ASP A 82 -28.06 -20.52 -30.48
N PRO A 83 -27.87 -19.79 -29.36
CA PRO A 83 -26.65 -19.88 -28.56
C PRO A 83 -26.38 -21.29 -27.99
N ILE A 84 -27.42 -22.09 -27.73
CA ILE A 84 -27.26 -23.45 -27.17
C ILE A 84 -26.62 -24.38 -28.21
N SER A 85 -26.97 -24.22 -29.48
CA SER A 85 -26.34 -24.96 -30.59
C SER A 85 -24.83 -24.70 -30.78
N LEU A 86 -24.28 -23.65 -30.17
CA LEU A 86 -22.86 -23.27 -30.24
C LEU A 86 -22.03 -23.76 -29.02
N LEU A 87 -22.65 -24.43 -28.05
CA LEU A 87 -21.98 -24.84 -26.81
C LEU A 87 -20.84 -25.85 -27.06
N PRO A 88 -19.72 -25.75 -26.32
CA PRO A 88 -18.67 -26.77 -26.32
C PRO A 88 -19.20 -28.18 -25.95
N PRO A 89 -18.73 -29.27 -26.58
CA PRO A 89 -19.24 -30.62 -26.31
C PRO A 89 -19.10 -31.11 -24.86
N ASP A 90 -18.14 -30.56 -24.10
CA ASP A 90 -17.93 -30.87 -22.67
C ASP A 90 -18.65 -29.92 -21.72
N TYR A 91 -19.40 -28.92 -22.22
CA TYR A 91 -20.04 -27.87 -21.41
C TYR A 91 -20.90 -28.44 -20.29
N HIS A 92 -21.79 -29.40 -20.57
CA HIS A 92 -22.65 -30.01 -19.55
C HIS A 92 -21.84 -30.78 -18.49
N THR A 93 -20.74 -31.43 -18.87
CA THR A 93 -19.83 -32.14 -17.97
C THR A 93 -19.09 -31.18 -17.04
N VAL A 94 -18.66 -30.02 -17.56
CA VAL A 94 -17.91 -29.00 -16.82
C VAL A 94 -18.81 -28.11 -15.96
N MET A 95 -20.02 -27.79 -16.42
CA MET A 95 -20.93 -26.86 -15.76
C MET A 95 -22.00 -27.50 -14.90
N GLN A 96 -22.48 -28.70 -15.24
CA GLN A 96 -23.61 -29.40 -14.62
C GLN A 96 -24.94 -28.62 -14.66
N ALA A 97 -25.03 -27.57 -15.49
CA ALA A 97 -26.22 -26.77 -15.72
C ALA A 97 -26.99 -27.23 -16.98
N VAL A 98 -28.32 -27.08 -16.96
CA VAL A 98 -29.20 -27.35 -18.09
C VAL A 98 -29.71 -26.03 -18.68
N PRO A 99 -29.16 -25.58 -19.83
CA PRO A 99 -29.71 -24.45 -20.55
C PRO A 99 -30.98 -24.89 -21.31
N GLY A 100 -31.87 -23.93 -21.55
CA GLY A 100 -33.08 -24.12 -22.35
C GLY A 100 -33.55 -22.80 -22.95
N HIS A 101 -34.78 -22.77 -23.46
CA HIS A 101 -35.34 -21.59 -24.12
C HIS A 101 -36.59 -21.07 -23.40
N LEU A 102 -36.68 -19.76 -23.23
CA LEU A 102 -37.89 -19.06 -22.77
C LEU A 102 -38.22 -17.91 -23.73
N ARG A 103 -39.52 -17.61 -23.89
CA ARG A 103 -39.96 -16.45 -24.67
C ARG A 103 -39.96 -15.22 -23.76
N ALA A 104 -39.27 -14.16 -24.16
CA ALA A 104 -39.24 -12.89 -23.45
C ALA A 104 -40.50 -12.04 -23.72
N PRO A 105 -40.78 -11.02 -22.89
CA PRO A 105 -41.94 -10.13 -23.04
C PRO A 105 -41.97 -9.33 -24.35
N ASP A 106 -40.82 -9.14 -25.00
CA ASP A 106 -40.69 -8.54 -26.34
C ASP A 106 -41.07 -9.52 -27.49
N GLY A 107 -41.37 -10.77 -27.15
CA GLY A 107 -41.69 -11.85 -28.09
C GLY A 107 -40.49 -12.65 -28.57
N THR A 108 -39.25 -12.27 -28.28
CA THR A 108 -38.04 -13.00 -28.70
C THR A 108 -37.90 -14.32 -27.97
N LEU A 109 -37.16 -15.28 -28.55
CA LEU A 109 -36.79 -16.53 -27.89
C LEU A 109 -35.36 -16.38 -27.34
N ARG A 110 -35.20 -16.44 -26.01
CA ARG A 110 -33.92 -16.28 -25.33
C ARG A 110 -33.42 -17.66 -24.87
N ALA A 111 -32.13 -17.92 -25.06
CA ALA A 111 -31.45 -19.02 -24.37
C ALA A 111 -31.19 -18.63 -22.91
N VAL A 112 -31.46 -19.54 -21.97
CA VAL A 112 -31.54 -19.25 -20.53
C VAL A 112 -31.05 -20.41 -19.66
N HIS A 113 -30.66 -20.12 -18.43
CA HIS A 113 -30.51 -21.10 -17.36
C HIS A 113 -31.89 -21.35 -16.76
N LEU A 114 -32.47 -22.55 -16.94
CA LEU A 114 -33.86 -22.82 -16.55
C LEU A 114 -34.09 -22.65 -15.03
N ASP A 115 -33.14 -23.11 -14.22
CA ASP A 115 -33.13 -22.99 -12.76
C ASP A 115 -32.47 -21.68 -12.23
N GLY A 116 -32.06 -20.77 -13.12
CA GLY A 116 -31.50 -19.46 -12.74
C GLY A 116 -32.55 -18.49 -12.17
N GLY A 117 -32.15 -17.31 -11.70
CA GLY A 117 -33.07 -16.41 -10.99
C GLY A 117 -32.57 -14.98 -10.82
N CYS A 118 -33.48 -14.03 -10.70
CA CYS A 118 -33.12 -12.67 -10.34
C CYS A 118 -32.63 -12.66 -8.89
N SER A 119 -31.36 -12.31 -8.66
CA SER A 119 -30.78 -12.23 -7.30
C SER A 119 -31.35 -11.05 -6.52
N THR A 120 -32.57 -11.18 -5.98
CA THR A 120 -33.20 -10.13 -5.18
C THR A 120 -32.60 -10.04 -3.77
N PRO A 121 -32.53 -8.85 -3.13
CA PRO A 121 -32.04 -8.71 -1.76
C PRO A 121 -32.89 -9.39 -0.68
N PHE A 122 -34.04 -9.97 -1.04
CA PHE A 122 -35.05 -10.48 -0.10
C PHE A 122 -35.36 -11.98 -0.28
N GLY A 123 -34.78 -12.64 -1.29
CA GLY A 123 -34.85 -14.10 -1.46
C GLY A 123 -35.97 -14.61 -2.38
N ASP A 124 -36.69 -13.72 -3.06
CA ASP A 124 -37.55 -14.09 -4.20
C ASP A 124 -36.69 -14.30 -5.46
N ASP A 125 -37.01 -15.30 -6.29
CA ASP A 125 -36.30 -15.58 -7.55
C ASP A 125 -36.61 -14.58 -8.69
N ASN A 126 -37.47 -13.60 -8.43
CA ASN A 126 -38.01 -12.65 -9.41
C ASN A 126 -38.46 -11.35 -8.75
N THR A 127 -38.63 -10.28 -9.54
CA THR A 127 -39.17 -9.00 -9.07
C THR A 127 -40.69 -8.90 -9.28
N GLU A 128 -41.35 -7.93 -8.63
CA GLU A 128 -42.78 -7.62 -8.83
C GLU A 128 -43.12 -7.41 -10.32
N TRP A 129 -42.18 -6.87 -11.11
CA TRP A 129 -42.30 -6.56 -12.54
C TRP A 129 -41.85 -7.68 -13.49
N ASP A 130 -41.42 -8.82 -12.96
CA ASP A 130 -41.05 -10.01 -13.73
C ASP A 130 -39.89 -9.79 -14.72
N TYR A 131 -38.68 -9.67 -14.16
CA TYR A 131 -37.42 -9.60 -14.93
C TYR A 131 -36.87 -10.99 -15.30
N SER A 132 -37.60 -12.08 -14.97
CA SER A 132 -37.07 -13.45 -14.90
C SER A 132 -36.35 -13.92 -16.16
N VAL A 133 -36.92 -13.69 -17.35
CA VAL A 133 -36.31 -14.15 -18.61
C VAL A 133 -34.98 -13.43 -18.90
N GLY A 134 -34.88 -12.14 -18.57
CA GLY A 134 -33.62 -11.40 -18.67
C GLY A 134 -32.57 -11.90 -17.68
N CYS A 135 -32.96 -12.09 -16.41
CA CYS A 135 -32.09 -12.65 -15.37
C CYS A 135 -31.56 -14.05 -15.74
N LYS A 136 -32.45 -14.95 -16.18
CA LYS A 136 -32.08 -16.33 -16.56
C LYS A 136 -31.24 -16.37 -17.84
N ALA A 137 -31.38 -15.41 -18.76
CA ALA A 137 -30.49 -15.26 -19.92
C ALA A 137 -29.10 -14.78 -19.50
N HIS A 138 -29.04 -13.82 -18.57
CA HIS A 138 -27.80 -13.30 -17.99
C HIS A 138 -27.04 -14.38 -17.20
N ASP A 139 -27.73 -15.17 -16.37
CA ASP A 139 -27.17 -16.34 -15.66
C ASP A 139 -26.52 -17.34 -16.63
N PHE A 140 -27.16 -17.63 -17.76
CA PHE A 140 -26.58 -18.51 -18.78
C PHE A 140 -25.30 -17.94 -19.39
N GLY A 141 -25.28 -16.64 -19.72
CA GLY A 141 -24.06 -15.96 -20.16
C GLY A 141 -22.95 -15.99 -19.09
N TYR A 142 -23.32 -15.83 -17.82
CA TYR A 142 -22.45 -15.97 -16.66
C TYR A 142 -21.89 -17.40 -16.49
N ASP A 143 -22.66 -18.43 -16.80
CA ASP A 143 -22.20 -19.82 -16.79
C ASP A 143 -21.24 -20.14 -17.93
N VAL A 144 -21.42 -19.53 -19.11
CA VAL A 144 -20.45 -19.62 -20.21
C VAL A 144 -19.12 -18.92 -19.85
N LEU A 145 -19.16 -17.80 -19.11
CA LEU A 145 -17.95 -17.19 -18.53
C LEU A 145 -17.28 -18.10 -17.48
N ARG A 146 -18.06 -18.77 -16.62
CA ARG A 146 -17.55 -19.71 -15.61
C ARG A 146 -16.95 -20.98 -16.24
N TYR A 147 -17.52 -21.47 -17.33
CA TYR A 147 -16.96 -22.58 -18.11
C TYR A 147 -15.52 -22.27 -18.56
N ALA A 148 -15.31 -21.08 -19.12
CA ALA A 148 -13.99 -20.65 -19.59
C ALA A 148 -12.97 -20.50 -18.44
N ASP A 149 -13.41 -19.97 -17.28
CA ASP A 149 -12.59 -19.91 -16.05
C ASP A 149 -12.19 -21.32 -15.56
N ARG A 150 -13.13 -22.29 -15.55
CA ARG A 150 -12.88 -23.69 -15.18
C ARG A 150 -11.91 -24.40 -16.14
N LYS A 151 -11.88 -24.00 -17.41
CA LYS A 151 -10.91 -24.47 -18.43
C LYS A 151 -9.54 -23.78 -18.31
N GLY A 152 -9.33 -22.87 -17.35
CA GLY A 152 -8.08 -22.15 -17.12
C GLY A 152 -7.86 -20.94 -18.04
N HIS A 153 -8.85 -20.59 -18.85
CA HIS A 153 -8.75 -19.58 -19.90
C HIS A 153 -9.96 -18.62 -19.83
N PRO A 154 -10.03 -17.74 -18.81
CA PRO A 154 -11.14 -16.81 -18.63
C PRO A 154 -11.32 -15.88 -19.85
N LEU A 155 -12.57 -15.59 -20.19
CA LEU A 155 -12.93 -14.77 -21.36
C LEU A 155 -12.72 -13.25 -21.11
N PRO A 156 -12.47 -12.45 -22.16
CA PRO A 156 -12.19 -11.02 -22.03
C PRO A 156 -13.33 -10.18 -21.41
N ALA A 157 -12.92 -9.09 -20.75
CA ALA A 157 -13.79 -8.20 -19.97
C ALA A 157 -14.99 -7.60 -20.73
N TYR A 158 -14.93 -7.47 -22.07
CA TYR A 158 -16.03 -6.90 -22.84
C TYR A 158 -17.26 -7.82 -22.84
N LEU A 159 -17.08 -9.14 -22.90
CA LEU A 159 -18.18 -10.11 -22.98
C LEU A 159 -19.08 -10.06 -21.74
N ARG A 160 -18.50 -9.96 -20.53
CA ARG A 160 -19.28 -9.76 -19.30
C ARG A 160 -19.93 -8.37 -19.27
N ARG A 161 -19.19 -7.33 -19.65
CA ARG A 161 -19.71 -5.95 -19.69
C ARG A 161 -20.93 -5.82 -20.60
N ASP A 162 -20.92 -6.49 -21.74
CA ASP A 162 -22.03 -6.44 -22.70
C ASP A 162 -23.21 -7.33 -22.27
N LEU A 163 -22.97 -8.45 -21.57
CA LEU A 163 -24.03 -9.19 -20.87
C LEU A 163 -24.70 -8.34 -19.79
N ASP A 164 -23.92 -7.62 -18.97
CA ASP A 164 -24.44 -6.74 -17.92
C ASP A 164 -25.23 -5.56 -18.51
N ASN A 165 -24.71 -4.96 -19.58
CA ASN A 165 -25.40 -3.93 -20.36
C ASN A 165 -26.72 -4.46 -20.94
N GLN A 166 -26.76 -5.72 -21.39
CA GLN A 166 -27.97 -6.31 -21.96
C GLN A 166 -29.00 -6.63 -20.88
N LEU A 167 -28.62 -7.17 -19.72
CA LEU A 167 -29.55 -7.34 -18.60
C LEU A 167 -30.16 -6.00 -18.15
N SER A 168 -29.35 -4.93 -18.11
CA SER A 168 -29.85 -3.58 -17.82
C SER A 168 -30.90 -3.13 -18.84
N LYS A 169 -30.68 -3.34 -20.14
CA LYS A 169 -31.69 -3.05 -21.18
C LYS A 169 -32.95 -3.90 -21.01
N ASP A 170 -32.80 -5.21 -20.79
CA ASP A 170 -33.93 -6.15 -20.68
C ASP A 170 -34.84 -5.76 -19.49
N MET A 171 -34.27 -5.35 -18.35
CA MET A 171 -35.04 -4.84 -17.19
C MET A 171 -35.77 -3.53 -17.51
N HIS A 172 -35.11 -2.55 -18.12
CA HIS A 172 -35.75 -1.26 -18.46
C HIS A 172 -36.80 -1.42 -19.57
N ALA A 173 -36.59 -2.31 -20.53
CA ALA A 173 -37.56 -2.66 -21.57
C ALA A 173 -38.83 -3.27 -20.96
N GLN A 174 -38.70 -4.14 -19.94
CA GLN A 174 -39.85 -4.67 -19.21
C GLN A 174 -40.67 -3.56 -18.52
N CYS A 175 -40.04 -2.50 -18.03
CA CYS A 175 -40.75 -1.34 -17.48
C CYS A 175 -41.56 -0.55 -18.52
N VAL A 176 -41.24 -0.67 -19.81
CA VAL A 176 -42.05 -0.10 -20.91
C VAL A 176 -43.12 -1.08 -21.38
N LEU A 177 -42.77 -2.36 -21.51
CA LEU A 177 -43.66 -3.41 -22.06
C LEU A 177 -44.73 -3.89 -21.06
N ASN A 178 -44.36 -4.06 -19.79
CA ASN A 178 -45.27 -4.50 -18.73
C ASN A 178 -44.92 -3.85 -17.36
N PRO A 179 -45.15 -2.54 -17.19
CA PRO A 179 -44.91 -1.83 -15.92
C PRO A 179 -45.78 -2.29 -14.74
N ARG A 180 -46.72 -3.23 -14.92
CA ARG A 180 -47.71 -3.68 -13.92
C ARG A 180 -48.33 -2.52 -13.12
N GLY A 181 -48.70 -1.45 -13.83
CA GLY A 181 -49.32 -0.24 -13.26
C GLY A 181 -48.38 0.72 -12.51
N SER A 182 -47.06 0.50 -12.50
CA SER A 182 -46.13 1.24 -11.65
C SER A 182 -44.75 1.53 -12.30
N ALA A 183 -44.74 1.99 -13.56
CA ALA A 183 -43.56 2.22 -14.39
C ALA A 183 -42.38 2.90 -13.66
N GLY A 184 -42.59 4.06 -13.04
CA GLY A 184 -41.51 4.78 -12.32
C GLY A 184 -40.95 4.07 -11.08
N LYS A 185 -41.65 3.06 -10.53
CA LYS A 185 -41.07 2.15 -9.52
C LYS A 185 -40.23 1.06 -10.18
N CYS A 186 -40.72 0.49 -11.27
CA CYS A 186 -40.00 -0.48 -12.09
C CYS A 186 -38.65 0.10 -12.53
N GLU A 187 -38.65 1.29 -13.13
CA GLU A 187 -37.45 2.03 -13.56
C GLU A 187 -36.49 2.25 -12.38
N ALA A 188 -36.95 2.80 -11.25
CA ALA A 188 -36.11 3.04 -10.08
C ALA A 188 -35.50 1.74 -9.49
N VAL A 189 -36.16 0.59 -9.67
CA VAL A 189 -35.63 -0.72 -9.27
C VAL A 189 -34.68 -1.28 -10.34
N ALA A 190 -34.96 -1.09 -11.63
CA ALA A 190 -34.05 -1.46 -12.73
C ALA A 190 -32.74 -0.65 -12.68
N ASP A 191 -32.79 0.63 -12.33
CA ASP A 191 -31.65 1.49 -11.98
C ASP A 191 -30.85 0.91 -10.81
N LEU A 192 -31.52 0.59 -9.69
CA LEU A 192 -30.87 0.06 -8.50
C LEU A 192 -30.18 -1.29 -8.76
N TYR A 193 -30.80 -2.17 -9.54
CA TYR A 193 -30.21 -3.44 -9.97
C TYR A 193 -29.04 -3.21 -10.93
N THR A 194 -29.17 -2.27 -11.86
CA THR A 194 -28.09 -1.86 -12.78
C THR A 194 -26.88 -1.32 -12.01
N VAL A 195 -27.09 -0.47 -11.01
CA VAL A 195 -26.01 0.04 -10.14
C VAL A 195 -25.35 -1.10 -9.35
N GLY A 196 -26.14 -1.98 -8.73
CA GLY A 196 -25.60 -3.13 -7.99
C GLY A 196 -24.77 -4.08 -8.87
N LEU A 197 -25.29 -4.39 -10.06
CA LEU A 197 -24.62 -5.20 -11.08
C LEU A 197 -23.31 -4.57 -11.55
N ILE A 198 -23.34 -3.29 -11.93
CA ILE A 198 -22.15 -2.57 -12.42
C ILE A 198 -21.09 -2.45 -11.32
N VAL A 199 -21.46 -2.20 -10.06
CA VAL A 199 -20.50 -2.13 -8.94
C VAL A 199 -19.84 -3.50 -8.71
N ASN A 200 -20.62 -4.59 -8.71
CA ASN A 200 -20.10 -5.95 -8.56
C ASN A 200 -19.20 -6.36 -9.74
N SER A 201 -19.60 -6.06 -10.97
CA SER A 201 -18.81 -6.40 -12.16
C SER A 201 -17.57 -5.52 -12.31
N TRP A 202 -17.62 -4.22 -11.99
CA TRP A 202 -16.43 -3.37 -11.92
C TRP A 202 -15.44 -3.88 -10.88
N HIS A 203 -15.92 -4.24 -9.68
CA HIS A 203 -15.11 -4.86 -8.63
C HIS A 203 -14.39 -6.10 -9.19
N GLN A 204 -15.14 -7.04 -9.75
CA GLN A 204 -14.61 -8.27 -10.38
C GLN A 204 -13.90 -8.04 -11.74
N ARG A 205 -13.56 -6.79 -12.10
CA ARG A 205 -12.89 -6.38 -13.35
C ARG A 205 -13.57 -6.84 -14.65
N TRP A 206 -14.87 -7.13 -14.60
CA TRP A 206 -15.63 -7.83 -15.63
C TRP A 206 -15.04 -9.20 -16.05
N GLY A 207 -14.23 -9.81 -15.19
CA GLY A 207 -13.83 -11.22 -15.32
C GLY A 207 -14.96 -12.19 -14.91
N PRO A 208 -14.71 -13.50 -14.87
CA PRO A 208 -15.73 -14.50 -14.55
C PRO A 208 -16.41 -14.27 -13.19
N PRO A 209 -17.74 -14.48 -13.08
CA PRO A 209 -18.52 -14.19 -11.89
C PRO A 209 -18.31 -15.24 -10.78
N ARG A 210 -17.62 -14.82 -9.71
CA ARG A 210 -17.22 -15.68 -8.58
C ARG A 210 -18.00 -15.34 -7.30
N ALA A 211 -18.26 -16.37 -6.48
CA ALA A 211 -18.87 -16.22 -5.17
C ALA A 211 -17.78 -15.91 -4.12
N GLU A 212 -17.73 -14.68 -3.64
CA GLU A 212 -16.70 -14.22 -2.69
C GLU A 212 -17.23 -14.11 -1.26
N PRO A 213 -16.51 -14.64 -0.25
CA PRO A 213 -16.89 -14.48 1.15
C PRO A 213 -16.57 -13.05 1.62
N ILE A 214 -17.50 -12.12 1.40
CA ILE A 214 -17.45 -10.69 1.79
C ILE A 214 -17.00 -10.51 3.25
N SER A 215 -17.36 -11.46 4.12
CA SER A 215 -16.95 -11.53 5.52
C SER A 215 -15.43 -11.42 5.74
N SER A 216 -14.62 -12.10 4.91
CA SER A 216 -13.15 -12.06 5.02
C SER A 216 -12.60 -10.64 4.88
N TRP A 217 -13.12 -9.92 3.89
CA TRP A 217 -12.77 -8.54 3.60
C TRP A 217 -13.32 -7.55 4.63
N LEU A 218 -14.55 -7.76 5.10
CA LEU A 218 -15.16 -6.97 6.16
C LEU A 218 -14.31 -6.99 7.44
N VAL A 219 -13.86 -8.17 7.88
CA VAL A 219 -13.02 -8.31 9.08
C VAL A 219 -11.66 -7.60 8.89
N GLY A 220 -11.05 -7.69 7.70
CA GLY A 220 -9.81 -6.97 7.38
C GLY A 220 -9.95 -5.44 7.51
N VAL A 221 -10.99 -4.85 6.93
CA VAL A 221 -11.24 -3.40 7.02
C VAL A 221 -11.63 -2.97 8.44
N LEU A 222 -12.36 -3.81 9.19
CA LEU A 222 -12.64 -3.57 10.60
C LEU A 222 -11.35 -3.56 11.43
N VAL A 223 -10.43 -4.51 11.22
CA VAL A 223 -9.11 -4.54 11.89
C VAL A 223 -8.30 -3.28 11.58
N VAL A 224 -8.21 -2.87 10.32
CA VAL A 224 -7.53 -1.63 9.90
C VAL A 224 -8.18 -0.42 10.57
N THR A 225 -9.51 -0.36 10.60
CA THR A 225 -10.29 0.69 11.27
C THR A 225 -10.01 0.76 12.76
N PHE A 226 -9.99 -0.37 13.48
CA PHE A 226 -9.64 -0.41 14.91
C PHE A 226 -8.18 -0.02 15.17
N LEU A 227 -7.22 -0.48 14.36
CA LEU A 227 -5.80 -0.09 14.43
C LEU A 227 -5.55 1.42 14.18
N LEU A 228 -6.52 2.12 13.60
CA LEU A 228 -6.47 3.55 13.32
C LEU A 228 -7.26 4.37 14.35
N ALA A 229 -8.48 3.94 14.70
CA ALA A 229 -9.33 4.57 15.70
C ALA A 229 -8.76 4.45 17.13
N ALA A 230 -8.15 3.30 17.47
CA ALA A 230 -7.55 3.06 18.78
C ALA A 230 -6.16 3.68 18.95
N ARG A 231 -5.66 4.50 17.99
CA ARG A 231 -4.38 5.21 18.16
C ARG A 231 -4.53 6.28 19.24
N PRO A 232 -3.78 6.23 20.36
CA PRO A 232 -3.89 7.25 21.40
C PRO A 232 -3.60 8.64 20.82
N PRO A 233 -4.36 9.67 21.23
CA PRO A 233 -4.21 11.01 20.67
C PRO A 233 -2.81 11.54 20.93
N TRP A 234 -2.15 12.04 19.88
CA TRP A 234 -0.79 12.59 19.92
C TRP A 234 -0.62 13.59 21.08
N VAL A 235 0.09 13.16 22.14
CA VAL A 235 0.39 14.02 23.29
C VAL A 235 1.48 15.00 22.89
N ARG A 236 1.08 16.22 22.52
CA ARG A 236 2.01 17.35 22.35
C ARG A 236 2.60 17.75 23.71
N ARG A 237 3.65 17.07 24.15
CA ARG A 237 4.62 17.70 25.04
C ARG A 237 5.17 18.94 24.32
N ARG A 238 5.14 20.09 24.99
CA ARG A 238 5.90 21.27 24.57
C ARG A 238 7.34 21.00 25.01
N VAL A 239 8.21 20.65 24.07
CA VAL A 239 9.66 20.79 24.25
C VAL A 239 9.99 22.23 23.86
N ASN A 240 10.91 22.91 24.55
CA ASN A 240 11.20 24.30 24.18
C ASN A 240 11.90 24.33 22.80
N PRO A 241 11.57 25.29 21.91
CA PRO A 241 12.23 25.38 20.60
C PRO A 241 13.75 25.57 20.69
N THR A 242 14.23 26.12 21.80
CA THR A 242 15.66 26.29 22.13
C THR A 242 16.36 24.99 22.53
N GLU A 243 15.66 24.01 23.08
CA GLU A 243 16.21 22.68 23.41
C GLU A 243 16.29 21.76 22.17
N VAL A 244 15.53 22.08 21.11
CA VAL A 244 15.46 21.28 19.86
C VAL A 244 15.96 22.08 18.65
N ALA A 245 16.93 22.97 18.88
CA ALA A 245 17.78 23.47 17.82
C ALA A 245 18.65 22.31 17.32
N ALA A 246 18.21 21.65 16.24
CA ALA A 246 18.98 20.58 15.61
C ALA A 246 20.40 21.10 15.29
N PRO A 247 21.48 20.42 15.72
CA PRO A 247 22.84 20.93 15.56
C PRO A 247 23.14 21.20 14.09
N ASP A 248 23.89 22.27 13.77
CA ASP A 248 24.28 22.54 12.37
C ASP A 248 25.23 21.45 11.88
N ARG A 249 24.64 20.44 11.24
CA ARG A 249 25.33 19.28 10.71
C ARG A 249 26.39 19.73 9.72
N GLY A 250 27.58 19.14 9.83
CA GLY A 250 28.79 19.64 9.17
C GLY A 250 28.71 19.52 7.65
N PRO A 251 29.65 20.14 6.90
CA PRO A 251 29.70 20.02 5.44
C PRO A 251 29.62 18.57 4.93
N ALA A 252 30.28 17.62 5.62
CA ALA A 252 30.25 16.20 5.29
C ALA A 252 28.87 15.53 5.51
N ASP A 253 28.13 15.93 6.55
CA ASP A 253 26.78 15.43 6.81
C ASP A 253 25.77 15.98 5.80
N ARG A 254 25.92 17.26 5.43
CA ARG A 254 25.12 17.90 4.39
C ARG A 254 25.41 17.28 3.02
N TYR A 255 26.68 16.95 2.75
CA TYR A 255 27.09 16.18 1.57
C TYR A 255 26.41 14.80 1.52
N MET A 256 26.51 13.99 2.59
CA MET A 256 25.86 12.67 2.63
C MET A 256 24.33 12.76 2.56
N GLY A 257 23.73 13.75 3.23
CA GLY A 257 22.29 14.02 3.15
C GLY A 257 21.81 14.31 1.73
N LEU A 258 22.58 15.08 0.96
CA LEU A 258 22.34 15.35 -0.46
C LEU A 258 22.61 14.12 -1.34
N LEU A 259 23.76 13.45 -1.16
CA LEU A 259 24.15 12.26 -1.94
C LEU A 259 23.06 11.19 -1.87
N ARG A 260 22.49 10.96 -0.69
CA ARG A 260 21.36 10.03 -0.48
C ARG A 260 20.10 10.43 -1.26
N MET A 261 19.76 11.72 -1.31
CA MET A 261 18.59 12.19 -2.06
C MET A 261 18.83 12.15 -3.58
N LEU A 262 20.02 12.52 -4.05
CA LEU A 262 20.42 12.40 -5.46
C LEU A 262 20.44 10.94 -5.90
N SER A 263 20.85 10.01 -5.03
CA SER A 263 20.82 8.57 -5.29
C SER A 263 19.39 8.06 -5.46
N MET A 264 18.47 8.43 -4.56
CA MET A 264 17.05 8.08 -4.69
C MET A 264 16.43 8.67 -5.96
N ALA A 265 16.68 9.95 -6.25
CA ALA A 265 16.16 10.62 -7.44
C ALA A 265 16.70 10.00 -8.74
N GLY A 266 18.01 9.69 -8.78
CA GLY A 266 18.64 9.05 -9.93
C GLY A 266 18.14 7.63 -10.17
N VAL A 267 17.91 6.83 -9.11
CA VAL A 267 17.23 5.53 -9.25
C VAL A 267 15.84 5.71 -9.85
N VAL A 268 15.00 6.58 -9.29
CA VAL A 268 13.64 6.81 -9.83
C VAL A 268 13.70 7.18 -11.31
N VAL A 269 14.57 8.11 -11.71
CA VAL A 269 14.76 8.53 -13.11
C VAL A 269 15.31 7.41 -13.99
N GLY A 270 16.25 6.60 -13.49
CA GLY A 270 16.80 5.46 -14.23
C GLY A 270 15.75 4.41 -14.56
N GLU A 271 14.91 4.08 -13.58
CA GLU A 271 13.73 3.23 -13.77
C GLU A 271 12.72 3.90 -14.72
N THR A 272 12.46 5.22 -14.61
CA THR A 272 11.59 5.95 -15.56
C THR A 272 12.05 5.74 -16.99
N VAL A 273 13.34 5.97 -17.27
CA VAL A 273 13.85 5.87 -18.63
C VAL A 273 13.81 4.42 -19.11
N LEU A 274 14.19 3.44 -18.29
CA LEU A 274 14.09 2.03 -18.64
C LEU A 274 12.66 1.60 -18.99
N ALA A 275 11.66 2.06 -18.23
CA ALA A 275 10.25 1.75 -18.47
C ALA A 275 9.63 2.50 -19.67
N LEU A 276 10.22 3.62 -20.10
CA LEU A 276 9.76 4.43 -21.24
C LEU A 276 10.45 4.11 -22.57
N THR A 277 11.73 3.74 -22.55
CA THR A 277 12.50 3.48 -23.77
C THR A 277 12.72 1.99 -24.05
N HIS A 278 12.58 1.14 -23.03
CA HIS A 278 13.04 -0.25 -23.03
C HIS A 278 14.54 -0.43 -23.36
N THR A 279 15.35 0.65 -23.33
CA THR A 279 16.79 0.59 -23.68
C THR A 279 17.69 0.44 -22.47
N SER A 280 18.57 -0.55 -22.51
CA SER A 280 19.58 -0.87 -21.49
C SER A 280 20.79 0.10 -21.46
N GLY A 281 20.54 1.40 -21.60
CA GLY A 281 21.58 2.44 -21.63
C GLY A 281 21.87 3.13 -20.28
N PHE A 282 20.92 3.08 -19.33
CA PHE A 282 20.92 3.97 -18.15
C PHE A 282 21.38 3.30 -16.85
N TRP A 283 22.17 2.23 -16.95
CA TRP A 283 22.71 1.48 -15.81
C TRP A 283 23.51 2.34 -14.82
N LEU A 284 24.16 3.43 -15.27
CA LEU A 284 24.81 4.41 -14.38
C LEU A 284 23.86 5.03 -13.33
N LEU A 285 22.55 5.06 -13.60
CA LEU A 285 21.52 5.57 -12.69
C LEU A 285 21.03 4.54 -11.66
N GLN A 286 21.57 3.30 -11.66
CA GLN A 286 21.35 2.31 -10.60
C GLN A 286 22.14 2.68 -9.34
N LEU A 287 21.80 3.82 -8.72
CA LEU A 287 22.49 4.43 -7.57
C LEU A 287 22.12 3.78 -6.22
N GLY A 288 21.53 2.58 -6.23
CA GLY A 288 21.20 1.81 -5.01
C GLY A 288 22.38 1.65 -4.03
N PRO A 289 23.60 1.29 -4.49
CA PRO A 289 24.80 1.26 -3.65
C PRO A 289 25.10 2.59 -2.94
N LEU A 290 24.99 3.73 -3.65
CA LEU A 290 25.17 5.06 -3.03
C LEU A 290 24.02 5.43 -2.08
N LEU A 291 22.79 5.02 -2.39
CA LEU A 291 21.64 5.22 -1.51
C LEU A 291 21.86 4.53 -0.15
N PHE A 292 22.38 3.29 -0.14
CA PHE A 292 22.68 2.57 1.10
C PHE A 292 23.95 3.07 1.78
N PHE A 293 25.01 3.43 1.04
CA PHE A 293 26.23 4.03 1.60
C PHE A 293 25.94 5.36 2.32
N ALA A 294 25.28 6.30 1.67
CA ALA A 294 24.90 7.59 2.25
C ALA A 294 23.72 7.46 3.25
N GLY A 295 22.87 6.46 3.07
CA GLY A 295 21.82 6.06 4.02
C GLY A 295 22.38 5.54 5.34
N GLY A 296 23.46 4.75 5.29
CA GLY A 296 24.21 4.28 6.43
C GLY A 296 24.69 5.43 7.31
N HIS A 297 25.31 6.48 6.73
CA HIS A 297 25.78 7.65 7.49
C HIS A 297 24.64 8.28 8.27
N ALA A 298 23.50 8.46 7.62
CA ALA A 298 22.31 9.01 8.25
C ALA A 298 21.72 8.07 9.33
N ASN A 299 21.97 6.76 9.29
CA ASN A 299 21.54 5.78 10.30
C ASN A 299 22.50 5.81 11.52
N LEU A 300 23.82 5.84 11.27
CA LEU A 300 24.88 5.93 12.28
C LEU A 300 24.75 7.20 13.13
N LEU A 301 24.53 8.36 12.48
CA LEU A 301 24.24 9.61 13.19
C LEU A 301 23.03 9.47 14.13
N ALA A 302 21.93 8.89 13.63
CA ALA A 302 20.70 8.75 14.43
C ALA A 302 20.82 7.73 15.58
N TRP A 303 21.72 6.75 15.46
CA TRP A 303 22.06 5.78 16.50
C TRP A 303 22.95 6.40 17.59
N ARG A 304 23.89 7.26 17.23
CA ARG A 304 24.65 8.08 18.19
C ARG A 304 23.75 9.10 18.89
N GLU A 305 22.85 9.75 18.16
CA GLU A 305 21.83 10.68 18.69
C GLU A 305 20.85 10.02 19.67
N SER A 306 20.71 8.68 19.70
CA SER A 306 19.86 7.98 20.66
C SER A 306 20.57 7.51 21.94
N GLY A 307 21.85 7.85 22.11
CA GLY A 307 22.63 7.50 23.32
C GLY A 307 22.76 6.00 23.58
N GLY A 308 22.64 5.15 22.55
CA GLY A 308 22.75 3.70 22.68
C GLY A 308 21.47 2.95 23.05
N ASP A 309 20.32 3.61 23.25
CA ASP A 309 19.05 2.89 23.40
C ASP A 309 18.49 2.45 22.03
N TYR A 310 18.58 1.15 21.75
CA TYR A 310 18.14 0.55 20.49
C TYR A 310 16.64 0.72 20.24
N GLY A 311 15.82 0.63 21.28
CA GLY A 311 14.37 0.76 21.11
C GLY A 311 13.95 2.21 20.81
N THR A 312 14.56 3.20 21.47
CA THR A 312 14.40 4.62 21.12
C THR A 312 14.88 4.92 19.70
N TYR A 313 16.04 4.40 19.31
CA TYR A 313 16.57 4.52 17.95
C TYR A 313 15.58 4.01 16.89
N LEU A 314 15.16 2.74 17.01
CA LEU A 314 14.19 2.12 16.10
C LEU A 314 12.88 2.91 16.07
N ALA A 315 12.30 3.19 17.23
CA ALA A 315 10.99 3.85 17.33
C ALA A 315 11.02 5.26 16.72
N ASN A 316 12.07 6.05 16.95
CA ASN A 316 12.23 7.38 16.35
C ASN A 316 12.45 7.29 14.84
N ARG A 317 13.40 6.46 14.41
CA ARG A 317 13.84 6.39 13.01
C ARG A 317 12.76 5.81 12.10
N ILE A 318 12.13 4.71 12.51
CA ILE A 318 11.18 3.98 11.67
C ILE A 318 9.79 4.63 11.71
N SER A 319 9.37 5.22 12.83
CA SER A 319 8.15 6.07 12.84
C SER A 319 8.27 7.31 11.94
N ALA A 320 9.49 7.83 11.73
CA ALA A 320 9.73 8.92 10.78
C ALA A 320 9.64 8.43 9.31
N LEU A 321 10.15 7.24 9.01
CA LEU A 321 10.19 6.66 7.66
C LEU A 321 8.84 6.06 7.21
N LEU A 322 8.06 5.44 8.10
CA LEU A 322 6.75 4.89 7.77
C LEU A 322 5.66 5.96 7.57
N ARG A 323 5.85 7.19 8.08
CA ARG A 323 4.91 8.32 7.87
C ARG A 323 4.71 8.62 6.37
N PRO A 324 5.76 8.84 5.56
CA PRO A 324 5.68 8.85 4.10
C PRO A 324 4.95 7.65 3.50
N VAL A 325 5.22 6.42 3.96
CA VAL A 325 4.58 5.21 3.41
C VAL A 325 3.07 5.21 3.62
N PHE A 326 2.57 5.65 4.78
CA PHE A 326 1.12 5.77 4.99
C PHE A 326 0.47 6.80 4.05
N ALA A 327 1.17 7.87 3.68
CA ALA A 327 0.71 8.83 2.67
C ALA A 327 0.79 8.25 1.25
N PHE A 328 1.87 7.51 0.95
CA PHE A 328 2.07 6.78 -0.30
C PHE A 328 0.96 5.76 -0.54
N VAL A 329 0.70 4.83 0.39
CA VAL A 329 -0.29 3.75 0.21
C VAL A 329 -1.71 4.32 0.07
N LEU A 330 -2.00 5.43 0.76
CA LEU A 330 -3.23 6.19 0.60
C LEU A 330 -3.36 6.83 -0.81
N ALA A 331 -2.29 7.40 -1.34
CA ALA A 331 -2.29 7.95 -2.71
C ALA A 331 -2.27 6.83 -3.78
N TRP A 332 -1.63 5.71 -3.49
CA TRP A 332 -1.46 4.56 -4.39
C TRP A 332 -2.73 3.70 -4.51
N LEU A 333 -3.70 3.86 -3.61
CA LEU A 333 -5.09 3.47 -3.86
C LEU A 333 -5.69 4.21 -5.07
N ILE A 334 -5.40 5.50 -5.18
CA ILE A 334 -6.06 6.41 -6.10
C ILE A 334 -5.47 6.29 -7.52
N VAL A 335 -4.20 5.87 -7.66
CA VAL A 335 -3.55 5.78 -8.99
C VAL A 335 -4.13 4.67 -9.88
N PRO A 336 -4.42 3.43 -9.43
CA PRO A 336 -5.13 2.44 -10.25
C PRO A 336 -6.53 2.88 -10.65
N LEU A 337 -7.26 3.56 -9.75
CA LEU A 337 -8.56 4.16 -10.06
C LEU A 337 -8.45 5.27 -11.11
N ALA A 338 -7.38 6.06 -11.05
CA ALA A 338 -7.06 7.03 -12.10
C ALA A 338 -6.72 6.32 -13.41
N LEU A 339 -5.83 5.33 -13.43
CA LEU A 339 -5.45 4.57 -14.64
C LEU A 339 -6.68 3.92 -15.33
N GLU A 340 -7.61 3.34 -14.55
CA GLU A 340 -8.87 2.81 -15.08
C GLU A 340 -9.80 3.91 -15.62
N ALA A 341 -9.85 5.08 -14.98
CA ALA A 341 -10.60 6.24 -15.51
C ALA A 341 -9.95 6.83 -16.77
N LEU A 342 -8.62 6.81 -16.87
CA LEU A 342 -7.83 7.29 -18.00
C LEU A 342 -7.87 6.34 -19.22
N ASP A 343 -8.48 5.16 -19.08
CA ASP A 343 -8.54 4.10 -20.11
C ASP A 343 -7.12 3.66 -20.57
N ALA A 344 -6.19 3.59 -19.60
CA ALA A 344 -4.78 3.34 -19.87
C ALA A 344 -4.53 1.88 -20.29
N PRO A 345 -3.80 1.63 -21.41
CA PRO A 345 -3.54 0.27 -21.88
C PRO A 345 -2.68 -0.54 -20.89
N GLU A 346 -2.80 -1.87 -20.93
CA GLU A 346 -2.25 -2.77 -19.90
C GLU A 346 -0.71 -2.68 -19.74
N ASN A 347 0.00 -2.37 -20.83
CA ASN A 347 1.43 -2.08 -20.82
C ASN A 347 1.80 -0.81 -20.03
N THR A 348 0.92 0.20 -20.02
CA THR A 348 1.09 1.42 -19.21
C THR A 348 0.86 1.11 -17.75
N VAL A 349 -0.18 0.32 -17.42
CA VAL A 349 -0.49 -0.05 -16.03
C VAL A 349 0.64 -0.86 -15.39
N THR A 350 1.21 -1.83 -16.13
CA THR A 350 2.35 -2.63 -15.66
C THR A 350 3.64 -1.81 -15.52
N SER A 351 4.00 -0.99 -16.52
CA SER A 351 5.15 -0.08 -16.45
C SER A 351 5.05 0.93 -15.30
N VAL A 352 3.92 1.64 -15.17
CA VAL A 352 3.69 2.58 -14.06
C VAL A 352 3.67 1.88 -12.70
N GLY A 353 3.19 0.64 -12.64
CA GLY A 353 3.32 -0.22 -11.46
C GLY A 353 4.79 -0.37 -11.03
N GLY A 354 5.65 -0.86 -11.91
CA GLY A 354 7.07 -1.10 -11.62
C GLY A 354 7.80 0.14 -11.09
N LEU A 355 7.58 1.31 -11.71
CA LEU A 355 8.13 2.61 -11.30
C LEU A 355 7.79 3.02 -9.86
N VAL A 356 6.73 2.44 -9.31
CA VAL A 356 6.17 2.82 -8.01
C VAL A 356 6.44 1.76 -6.94
N LEU A 357 6.62 0.49 -7.30
CA LEU A 357 7.01 -0.55 -6.35
C LEU A 357 8.51 -0.55 -6.03
N GLN A 358 9.40 -0.24 -6.98
CA GLN A 358 10.85 -0.25 -6.78
C GLN A 358 11.32 0.71 -5.63
N PRO A 359 10.77 1.94 -5.47
CA PRO A 359 11.09 2.78 -4.31
C PRO A 359 10.64 2.18 -2.97
N LEU A 360 9.54 1.42 -2.92
CA LEU A 360 9.13 0.70 -1.71
C LEU A 360 10.09 -0.46 -1.40
N TRP A 361 10.58 -1.18 -2.42
CA TRP A 361 11.55 -2.26 -2.24
C TRP A 361 12.83 -1.74 -1.58
N LEU A 362 13.41 -0.68 -2.13
CA LEU A 362 14.59 -0.02 -1.57
C LEU A 362 14.34 0.57 -0.18
N LEU A 363 13.14 1.10 0.08
CA LEU A 363 12.79 1.59 1.42
C LEU A 363 12.66 0.44 2.43
N GLY A 364 12.10 -0.70 2.05
CA GLY A 364 11.99 -1.88 2.91
C GLY A 364 13.36 -2.45 3.28
N ILE A 365 14.27 -2.58 2.30
CA ILE A 365 15.67 -2.91 2.57
C ILE A 365 16.34 -1.82 3.42
N PHE A 366 16.04 -0.54 3.19
CA PHE A 366 16.58 0.54 4.02
C PHE A 366 16.14 0.43 5.49
N LEU A 367 14.90 0.01 5.77
CA LEU A 367 14.44 -0.30 7.13
C LEU A 367 15.20 -1.48 7.76
N ILE A 368 15.62 -2.48 6.98
CA ILE A 368 16.55 -3.52 7.44
C ILE A 368 17.92 -2.90 7.78
N THR A 369 18.49 -2.02 6.94
CA THR A 369 19.76 -1.34 7.25
C THR A 369 19.67 -0.37 8.45
N VAL A 370 18.46 0.14 8.76
CA VAL A 370 18.21 0.86 10.02
C VAL A 370 18.36 -0.11 11.19
N ALA A 371 17.61 -1.22 11.21
CA ALA A 371 17.67 -2.19 12.30
C ALA A 371 19.06 -2.82 12.48
N ALA A 372 19.77 -3.08 11.39
CA ALA A 372 21.12 -3.65 11.42
C ALA A 372 22.21 -2.66 11.87
N CYS A 373 21.95 -1.35 11.96
CA CYS A 373 23.00 -0.35 12.20
C CYS A 373 23.82 -0.57 13.50
N PRO A 374 23.24 -0.96 14.66
CA PRO A 374 24.03 -1.25 15.86
C PRO A 374 24.93 -2.50 15.76
N PRO A 375 24.46 -3.71 15.36
CA PRO A 375 25.37 -4.84 15.16
C PRO A 375 26.36 -4.61 14.02
N MET A 376 26.02 -3.82 12.99
CA MET A 376 26.95 -3.38 11.96
C MET A 376 28.09 -2.51 12.52
N GLN A 377 27.80 -1.60 13.46
CA GLN A 377 28.84 -0.84 14.17
C GLN A 377 29.74 -1.77 15.00
N TRP A 378 29.15 -2.68 15.77
CA TRP A 378 29.92 -3.65 16.57
C TRP A 378 30.82 -4.55 15.70
N LEU A 379 30.32 -5.00 14.54
CA LEU A 379 31.11 -5.73 13.56
C LEU A 379 32.27 -4.86 13.01
N TYR A 380 32.02 -3.59 12.70
CA TYR A 380 33.05 -2.66 12.25
C TYR A 380 34.14 -2.45 13.31
N GLU A 381 33.76 -2.23 14.57
CA GLU A 381 34.70 -2.02 15.68
C GLU A 381 35.56 -3.25 15.97
N ARG A 382 35.05 -4.46 15.67
CA ARG A 382 35.75 -5.73 15.90
C ARG A 382 36.55 -6.26 14.70
N PHE A 383 36.11 -6.01 13.47
CA PHE A 383 36.66 -6.63 12.25
C PHE A 383 36.97 -5.66 11.11
N GLY A 384 36.62 -4.37 11.26
CA GLY A 384 36.95 -3.30 10.31
C GLY A 384 36.57 -3.59 8.86
N ALA A 385 37.57 -3.51 7.97
CA ALA A 385 37.39 -3.64 6.52
C ALA A 385 36.99 -5.05 6.05
N ALA A 386 37.09 -6.08 6.88
CA ALA A 386 36.65 -7.43 6.51
C ALA A 386 35.11 -7.50 6.36
N VAL A 387 34.36 -6.74 7.16
CA VAL A 387 32.89 -6.80 7.19
C VAL A 387 32.22 -6.40 5.87
N PRO A 388 32.53 -5.24 5.24
CA PRO A 388 31.93 -4.90 3.95
C PRO A 388 32.32 -5.91 2.86
N VAL A 389 33.56 -6.42 2.86
CA VAL A 389 34.02 -7.43 1.90
C VAL A 389 33.21 -8.73 2.06
N VAL A 390 33.02 -9.22 3.29
CA VAL A 390 32.22 -10.43 3.56
C VAL A 390 30.77 -10.25 3.11
N PHE A 391 30.13 -9.10 3.34
CA PHE A 391 28.77 -8.85 2.84
C PHE A 391 28.68 -8.82 1.31
N LEU A 392 29.65 -8.17 0.64
CA LEU A 392 29.67 -8.11 -0.84
C LEU A 392 29.93 -9.49 -1.46
N VAL A 393 30.86 -10.29 -0.90
CA VAL A 393 31.13 -11.67 -1.35
C VAL A 393 29.95 -12.59 -1.06
N ALA A 394 29.28 -12.43 0.09
CA ALA A 394 28.06 -13.19 0.41
C ALA A 394 26.92 -12.86 -0.55
N SER A 395 26.77 -11.60 -0.97
CA SER A 395 25.86 -11.22 -2.06
C SER A 395 26.22 -11.97 -3.34
N THR A 396 27.49 -11.98 -3.78
CA THR A 396 27.94 -12.75 -4.96
C THR A 396 27.55 -14.22 -4.89
N VAL A 397 27.84 -14.87 -3.76
CA VAL A 397 27.62 -16.31 -3.57
C VAL A 397 26.13 -16.64 -3.59
N VAL A 398 25.27 -15.80 -3.01
CA VAL A 398 23.81 -15.96 -3.07
C VAL A 398 23.28 -15.74 -4.49
N ASP A 399 23.76 -14.71 -5.19
CA ASP A 399 23.40 -14.39 -6.58
C ASP A 399 23.73 -15.55 -7.54
N MET A 400 24.92 -16.14 -7.38
CA MET A 400 25.39 -17.27 -8.18
C MET A 400 24.76 -18.62 -7.78
N ALA A 401 24.23 -18.74 -6.55
CA ALA A 401 23.65 -20.00 -6.06
C ALA A 401 22.23 -20.28 -6.57
N GLY A 402 21.51 -19.27 -7.08
CA GLY A 402 20.18 -19.48 -7.64
C GLY A 402 19.51 -18.22 -8.17
N SER A 403 18.63 -18.40 -9.16
CA SER A 403 17.93 -17.32 -9.86
C SER A 403 16.48 -17.09 -9.39
N THR A 404 16.02 -17.78 -8.33
CA THR A 404 14.67 -17.54 -7.80
C THR A 404 14.59 -16.20 -7.08
N ALA A 405 13.40 -15.61 -7.01
CA ALA A 405 13.18 -14.31 -6.36
C ALA A 405 13.76 -14.24 -4.93
N ALA A 406 13.73 -15.34 -4.18
CA ALA A 406 14.31 -15.41 -2.84
C ALA A 406 15.83 -15.17 -2.82
N TYR A 407 16.58 -15.73 -3.78
CA TYR A 407 18.03 -15.49 -3.91
C TYR A 407 18.30 -14.02 -4.29
N VAL A 408 17.60 -13.49 -5.30
CA VAL A 408 17.72 -12.09 -5.74
C VAL A 408 17.43 -11.12 -4.58
N HIS A 409 16.37 -11.39 -3.80
CA HIS A 409 16.01 -10.58 -2.64
C HIS A 409 17.08 -10.62 -1.52
N VAL A 410 17.63 -11.80 -1.20
CA VAL A 410 18.68 -11.95 -0.18
C VAL A 410 20.01 -11.35 -0.65
N SER A 411 20.39 -11.56 -1.92
CA SER A 411 21.55 -10.92 -2.54
C SER A 411 21.46 -9.39 -2.45
N GLY A 412 20.32 -8.80 -2.84
CA GLY A 412 20.08 -7.36 -2.73
C GLY A 412 20.14 -6.80 -1.30
N ILE A 413 19.73 -7.59 -0.29
CA ILE A 413 19.86 -7.21 1.14
C ILE A 413 21.31 -7.26 1.59
N LEU A 414 22.06 -8.32 1.24
CA LEU A 414 23.49 -8.45 1.55
C LEU A 414 24.31 -7.34 0.89
N LEU A 415 23.97 -7.00 -0.36
CA LEU A 415 24.55 -5.88 -1.11
C LEU A 415 24.32 -4.54 -0.40
N ALA A 416 23.08 -4.26 0.00
CA ALA A 416 22.71 -3.06 0.74
C ALA A 416 23.42 -2.95 2.10
N LEU A 417 23.54 -4.07 2.83
CA LEU A 417 24.30 -4.13 4.08
C LEU A 417 25.79 -3.87 3.84
N GLY A 418 26.40 -4.46 2.81
CA GLY A 418 27.79 -4.22 2.44
C GLY A 418 28.09 -2.76 2.10
N PHE A 419 27.23 -2.10 1.33
CA PHE A 419 27.39 -0.68 1.01
C PHE A 419 27.09 0.25 2.19
N ALA A 420 26.11 -0.05 3.03
CA ALA A 420 25.89 0.68 4.28
C ALA A 420 27.07 0.49 5.27
N GLN A 421 27.74 -0.66 5.26
CA GLN A 421 28.94 -0.92 6.08
C GLN A 421 30.15 -0.06 5.66
N LEU A 422 30.26 0.35 4.39
CA LEU A 422 31.32 1.27 3.95
C LEU A 422 31.22 2.65 4.59
N THR A 423 30.06 3.05 5.13
CA THR A 423 29.88 4.34 5.81
C THR A 423 30.80 4.50 7.03
N PHE A 424 31.08 3.41 7.77
CA PHE A 424 31.92 3.47 8.96
C PHE A 424 33.37 3.85 8.63
N HIS A 425 33.85 3.49 7.42
CA HIS A 425 35.14 3.94 6.89
C HIS A 425 35.13 5.39 6.38
N TRP A 426 33.97 5.96 6.07
CA TRP A 426 33.84 7.39 5.76
C TRP A 426 33.84 8.23 7.03
N ASP A 427 33.05 7.82 8.02
CA ASP A 427 32.89 8.48 9.32
C ASP A 427 34.21 8.51 10.11
N SER A 428 34.91 7.37 10.23
CA SER A 428 36.27 7.30 10.81
C SER A 428 37.34 8.06 10.02
N GLY A 429 37.05 8.47 8.79
CA GLY A 429 37.96 9.23 7.93
C GLY A 429 38.89 8.39 7.06
N ALA A 430 38.90 7.06 7.18
CA ALA A 430 39.75 6.18 6.36
C ALA A 430 39.54 6.41 4.85
N LEU A 431 38.29 6.42 4.36
CA LEU A 431 37.97 6.74 2.95
C LEU A 431 38.33 8.18 2.54
N ARG A 432 38.46 9.09 3.50
CA ARG A 432 38.90 10.48 3.27
C ARG A 432 40.42 10.61 3.22
N GLN A 433 41.16 9.66 3.79
CA GLN A 433 42.63 9.58 3.70
C GLN A 433 43.12 8.91 2.41
N VAL A 434 42.31 8.07 1.75
CA VAL A 434 42.68 7.45 0.46
C VAL A 434 43.01 8.53 -0.58
N PRO A 435 44.15 8.43 -1.28
CA PRO A 435 44.55 9.40 -2.30
C PRO A 435 43.66 9.31 -3.55
N ARG A 436 43.44 10.46 -4.20
CA ARG A 436 42.53 10.56 -5.36
C ARG A 436 42.94 9.66 -6.52
N SER A 437 44.23 9.44 -6.75
CA SER A 437 44.75 8.53 -7.79
C SER A 437 44.28 7.09 -7.59
N VAL A 438 44.29 6.58 -6.36
CA VAL A 438 43.79 5.24 -6.03
C VAL A 438 42.27 5.17 -6.17
N LEU A 439 41.54 6.21 -5.74
CA LEU A 439 40.08 6.27 -5.95
C LEU A 439 39.71 6.26 -7.43
N VAL A 440 40.45 6.99 -8.29
CA VAL A 440 40.26 6.97 -9.75
C VAL A 440 40.61 5.62 -10.35
N ALA A 441 41.75 5.02 -9.96
CA ALA A 441 42.16 3.71 -10.47
C ALA A 441 41.13 2.61 -10.13
N VAL A 442 40.68 2.55 -8.88
CA VAL A 442 39.63 1.60 -8.46
C VAL A 442 38.31 1.90 -9.15
N ALA A 443 37.91 3.17 -9.27
CA ALA A 443 36.68 3.54 -9.99
C ALA A 443 36.70 3.10 -11.45
N VAL A 444 37.81 3.31 -12.18
CA VAL A 444 37.94 2.89 -13.59
C VAL A 444 37.97 1.37 -13.72
N VAL A 445 38.75 0.66 -12.89
CA VAL A 445 38.83 -0.81 -12.93
C VAL A 445 37.48 -1.45 -12.61
N SER A 446 36.77 -0.97 -11.58
CA SER A 446 35.44 -1.47 -11.25
C SER A 446 34.38 -1.07 -12.29
N LEU A 447 34.49 0.11 -12.92
CA LEU A 447 33.57 0.50 -14.00
C LEU A 447 33.76 -0.37 -15.26
N VAL A 448 35.00 -0.63 -15.67
CA VAL A 448 35.31 -1.54 -16.79
C VAL A 448 34.87 -2.97 -16.44
N GLY A 449 35.16 -3.44 -15.23
CA GLY A 449 34.70 -4.75 -14.75
C GLY A 449 33.17 -4.88 -14.72
N PHE A 450 32.44 -3.81 -14.39
CA PHE A 450 30.99 -3.78 -14.52
C PHE A 450 30.55 -3.86 -15.99
N VAL A 451 31.13 -3.07 -16.90
CA VAL A 451 30.74 -3.07 -18.33
C VAL A 451 30.99 -4.44 -18.98
N VAL A 452 32.03 -5.17 -18.56
CA VAL A 452 32.32 -6.52 -19.06
C VAL A 452 31.42 -7.59 -18.40
N LEU A 453 31.23 -7.55 -17.07
CA LEU A 453 30.61 -8.64 -16.31
C LEU A 453 29.14 -8.38 -15.91
N HIS A 454 28.61 -7.18 -16.15
CA HIS A 454 27.30 -6.69 -15.70
C HIS A 454 27.06 -6.79 -14.18
N TYR A 455 28.14 -6.89 -13.42
CA TYR A 455 28.15 -7.30 -12.02
C TYR A 455 27.99 -6.10 -11.06
N LEU A 456 26.75 -5.87 -10.60
CA LEU A 456 26.30 -4.71 -9.79
C LEU A 456 27.23 -4.23 -8.65
N PRO A 457 27.89 -5.09 -7.85
CA PRO A 457 28.78 -4.64 -6.79
C PRO A 457 29.98 -3.82 -7.30
N LEU A 458 30.46 -4.09 -8.51
CA LEU A 458 31.54 -3.28 -9.12
C LEU A 458 31.07 -1.88 -9.52
N LEU A 459 29.84 -1.76 -10.06
CA LEU A 459 29.22 -0.45 -10.30
C LEU A 459 29.10 0.34 -9.00
N GLY A 460 28.66 -0.31 -7.92
CA GLY A 460 28.57 0.32 -6.60
C GLY A 460 29.93 0.77 -6.04
N ILE A 461 30.99 -0.03 -6.22
CA ILE A 461 32.35 0.35 -5.82
C ILE A 461 32.81 1.57 -6.63
N ALA A 462 32.62 1.59 -7.94
CA ALA A 462 32.97 2.73 -8.79
C ALA A 462 32.22 4.01 -8.38
N GLN A 463 30.90 3.90 -8.17
CA GLN A 463 30.06 4.98 -7.66
C GLN A 463 30.55 5.54 -6.31
N VAL A 464 30.85 4.66 -5.34
CA VAL A 464 31.36 5.06 -4.00
C VAL A 464 32.75 5.71 -4.10
N CYS A 465 33.62 5.24 -4.98
CA CYS A 465 34.92 5.89 -5.22
C CYS A 465 34.78 7.29 -5.83
N VAL A 466 33.88 7.49 -6.78
CA VAL A 466 33.57 8.82 -7.36
C VAL A 466 32.99 9.75 -6.29
N ALA A 467 32.01 9.30 -5.50
CA ALA A 467 31.48 10.07 -4.38
C ALA A 467 32.57 10.40 -3.34
N SER A 468 33.48 9.46 -3.08
CA SER A 468 34.63 9.65 -2.18
C SER A 468 35.72 10.55 -2.77
N MET A 469 35.66 10.91 -4.06
CA MET A 469 36.53 11.92 -4.67
C MET A 469 35.92 13.34 -4.60
N VAL A 470 34.60 13.46 -4.81
CA VAL A 470 33.86 14.74 -4.82
C VAL A 470 33.77 15.37 -3.43
N ARG A 471 33.40 14.56 -2.41
CA ARG A 471 33.38 14.89 -0.96
C ARG A 471 32.53 16.09 -0.51
N SER A 472 32.00 16.92 -1.41
CA SER A 472 31.29 18.17 -1.07
C SER A 472 30.26 18.58 -2.14
N PHE A 473 29.24 19.34 -1.73
CA PHE A 473 28.22 19.94 -2.60
C PHE A 473 27.96 21.40 -2.20
N GLU A 474 29.00 22.16 -1.82
CA GLU A 474 28.83 23.51 -1.28
C GLU A 474 28.31 24.55 -2.30
N TRP A 475 28.38 24.22 -3.60
CA TRP A 475 27.74 24.95 -4.69
C TRP A 475 26.20 24.82 -4.69
N VAL A 476 25.61 23.87 -3.96
CA VAL A 476 24.15 23.68 -3.88
C VAL A 476 23.56 24.63 -2.81
N PRO A 477 22.66 25.56 -3.17
CA PRO A 477 22.11 26.53 -2.20
C PRO A 477 21.37 25.85 -1.05
N LYS A 478 21.73 26.19 0.20
CA LYS A 478 21.12 25.63 1.43
C LYS A 478 19.57 25.69 1.45
N ARG A 479 18.97 26.67 0.78
CA ARG A 479 17.50 26.80 0.61
C ARG A 479 16.92 25.66 -0.24
N SER A 480 17.55 25.32 -1.36
CA SER A 480 17.12 24.24 -2.26
C SER A 480 17.21 22.88 -1.58
N VAL A 481 18.30 22.63 -0.82
CA VAL A 481 18.45 21.41 0.00
C VAL A 481 17.30 21.29 1.00
N ARG A 482 16.96 22.38 1.71
CA ARG A 482 15.86 22.41 2.69
C ARG A 482 14.51 22.16 2.03
N LEU A 483 14.25 22.74 0.85
CA LEU A 483 13.00 22.53 0.12
C LEU A 483 12.83 21.07 -0.28
N LEU A 484 13.81 20.50 -1.00
CA LEU A 484 13.79 19.10 -1.47
C LEU A 484 13.65 18.09 -0.32
N THR A 485 14.35 18.33 0.80
CA THR A 485 14.26 17.45 1.99
C THR A 485 12.99 17.62 2.80
N SER A 486 12.21 18.69 2.59
CA SER A 486 10.98 18.98 3.35
C SER A 486 9.68 18.44 2.73
N MET A 487 9.69 18.13 1.43
CA MET A 487 8.49 17.74 0.66
C MET A 487 8.70 16.48 -0.24
N PRO A 488 9.36 15.41 0.24
CA PRO A 488 9.69 14.25 -0.60
C PRO A 488 8.46 13.55 -1.20
N MET A 489 7.34 13.45 -0.46
CA MET A 489 6.11 12.82 -0.98
C MET A 489 5.38 13.71 -1.97
N THR A 490 5.33 15.03 -1.76
CA THR A 490 4.73 15.94 -2.75
C THR A 490 5.53 15.90 -4.06
N ILE A 491 6.87 15.95 -3.98
CA ILE A 491 7.75 15.85 -5.16
C ILE A 491 7.51 14.53 -5.90
N TYR A 492 7.44 13.41 -5.17
CA TYR A 492 7.23 12.09 -5.76
C TYR A 492 5.84 11.95 -6.42
N LEU A 493 4.77 12.42 -5.78
CA LEU A 493 3.41 12.33 -6.34
C LEU A 493 3.22 13.28 -7.54
N VAL A 494 3.87 14.45 -7.55
CA VAL A 494 3.94 15.31 -8.74
C VAL A 494 4.68 14.62 -9.89
N TYR A 495 5.80 13.94 -9.62
CA TYR A 495 6.50 13.12 -10.61
C TYR A 495 5.61 12.00 -11.18
N VAL A 496 4.89 11.25 -10.33
CA VAL A 496 3.94 10.21 -10.78
C VAL A 496 2.82 10.83 -11.64
N GLY A 497 2.31 12.01 -11.27
CA GLY A 497 1.34 12.74 -12.09
C GLY A 497 1.88 13.15 -13.47
N ILE A 498 3.14 13.59 -13.55
CA ILE A 498 3.80 13.91 -14.82
C ILE A 498 3.96 12.66 -15.70
N VAL A 499 4.36 11.52 -15.12
CA VAL A 499 4.49 10.24 -15.83
C VAL A 499 3.12 9.77 -16.35
N LEU A 500 2.06 9.88 -15.56
CA LEU A 500 0.70 9.52 -15.97
C LEU A 500 0.17 10.40 -17.11
N VAL A 501 0.46 11.71 -17.09
CA VAL A 501 0.12 12.62 -18.20
C VAL A 501 0.95 12.31 -19.45
N TYR A 502 2.24 11.97 -19.30
CA TYR A 502 3.07 11.53 -20.43
C TYR A 502 2.49 10.29 -21.11
N PHE A 503 2.18 9.22 -20.35
CA PHE A 503 1.59 8.01 -20.91
C PHE A 503 0.22 8.25 -21.55
N GLY A 504 -0.61 9.14 -20.98
CA GLY A 504 -1.86 9.58 -21.59
C GLY A 504 -1.65 10.22 -22.97
N LEU A 505 -0.68 11.13 -23.07
CA LEU A 505 -0.31 11.82 -24.32
C LEU A 505 0.33 10.90 -25.38
N THR A 506 1.13 9.91 -24.97
CA THR A 506 1.78 8.97 -25.91
C THR A 506 0.91 7.77 -26.26
N SER A 507 -0.24 7.60 -25.60
CA SER A 507 -1.27 6.65 -26.04
C SER A 507 -1.87 7.08 -27.39
N ALA A 508 -2.57 6.17 -28.06
CA ALA A 508 -3.24 6.44 -29.34
C ALA A 508 -4.38 7.48 -29.27
N ALA A 509 -4.64 8.09 -28.10
CA ALA A 509 -5.66 9.12 -27.91
C ALA A 509 -5.18 10.57 -28.19
N GLY A 510 -3.87 10.81 -28.27
CA GLY A 510 -3.30 12.12 -28.63
C GLY A 510 -3.82 13.31 -27.81
N ALA A 511 -4.01 14.47 -28.46
CA ALA A 511 -4.54 15.67 -27.79
C ALA A 511 -6.03 15.54 -27.40
N ASP A 512 -6.81 14.75 -28.15
CA ASP A 512 -8.23 14.53 -27.90
C ASP A 512 -8.50 13.84 -26.54
N TRP A 513 -7.48 13.20 -25.97
CA TRP A 513 -7.48 12.70 -24.60
C TRP A 513 -7.93 13.75 -23.57
N PHE A 514 -7.56 15.03 -23.75
CA PHE A 514 -8.00 16.12 -22.85
C PHE A 514 -9.47 16.53 -23.01
N THR A 515 -10.16 16.12 -24.08
CA THR A 515 -11.60 16.41 -24.24
C THR A 515 -12.48 15.48 -23.39
N ARG A 516 -11.94 14.31 -23.00
CA ARG A 516 -12.68 13.26 -22.30
C ARG A 516 -12.90 13.65 -20.82
N PRO A 517 -14.14 13.67 -20.29
CA PRO A 517 -14.39 14.03 -18.88
C PRO A 517 -13.66 13.12 -17.87
N ARG A 518 -13.46 11.85 -18.21
CA ARG A 518 -12.73 10.89 -17.37
C ARG A 518 -11.25 11.26 -17.19
N THR A 519 -10.64 11.93 -18.17
CA THR A 519 -9.25 12.43 -18.08
C THR A 519 -9.11 13.44 -16.95
N TRP A 520 -10.03 14.41 -16.89
CA TRP A 520 -10.06 15.41 -15.82
C TRP A 520 -10.38 14.81 -14.46
N LEU A 521 -11.22 13.76 -14.40
CA LEU A 521 -11.44 12.99 -13.17
C LEU A 521 -10.15 12.31 -12.68
N GLY A 522 -9.41 11.64 -13.57
CA GLY A 522 -8.11 11.02 -13.25
C GLY A 522 -7.09 12.04 -12.74
N VAL A 523 -6.93 13.17 -13.44
CA VAL A 523 -6.03 14.26 -13.04
C VAL A 523 -6.46 14.88 -11.70
N ALA A 524 -7.75 15.14 -11.50
CA ALA A 524 -8.26 15.68 -10.24
C ALA A 524 -8.04 14.73 -9.06
N MET A 525 -8.17 13.42 -9.27
CA MET A 525 -7.87 12.39 -8.26
C MET A 525 -6.39 12.40 -7.85
N ILE A 526 -5.45 12.47 -8.80
CA ILE A 526 -4.01 12.54 -8.52
C ILE A 526 -3.65 13.86 -7.79
N MET A 527 -4.25 14.98 -8.21
CA MET A 527 -4.07 16.28 -7.55
C MET A 527 -4.63 16.29 -6.12
N ALA A 528 -5.79 15.67 -5.89
CA ALA A 528 -6.37 15.53 -4.55
C ALA A 528 -5.49 14.65 -3.64
N ALA A 529 -4.96 13.54 -4.15
CA ALA A 529 -4.02 12.68 -3.42
C ALA A 529 -2.74 13.44 -3.03
N THR A 530 -2.16 14.19 -3.98
CA THR A 530 -0.96 15.03 -3.77
C THR A 530 -1.21 16.12 -2.72
N LEU A 531 -2.34 16.82 -2.82
CA LEU A 531 -2.74 17.86 -1.87
C LEU A 531 -3.01 17.29 -0.46
N ALA A 532 -3.64 16.11 -0.37
CA ALA A 532 -3.88 15.42 0.90
C ALA A 532 -2.56 15.00 1.58
N ALA A 533 -1.62 14.43 0.83
CA ALA A 533 -0.29 14.07 1.32
C ALA A 533 0.44 15.31 1.88
N TYR A 534 0.48 16.40 1.10
CA TYR A 534 1.10 17.66 1.52
C TYR A 534 0.45 18.23 2.80
N LEU A 535 -0.88 18.39 2.82
CA LEU A 535 -1.59 19.05 3.92
C LEU A 535 -1.56 18.25 5.23
N TRP A 536 -1.56 16.92 5.16
CA TRP A 536 -1.74 16.05 6.32
C TRP A 536 -0.42 15.57 6.96
N PHE A 537 0.64 15.44 6.15
CA PHE A 537 1.94 14.90 6.57
C PHE A 537 3.07 15.95 6.51
N GLU A 538 3.24 16.66 5.40
CA GLU A 538 4.44 17.49 5.15
C GLU A 538 4.31 18.92 5.65
N ARG A 539 3.19 19.60 5.37
CA ARG A 539 2.91 21.00 5.80
C ARG A 539 2.91 21.18 7.34
N ARG A 540 2.82 20.09 8.10
CA ARG A 540 2.77 20.09 9.57
C ARG A 540 3.66 18.98 10.14
N PRO A 541 5.00 19.17 10.16
CA PRO A 541 5.91 18.23 10.81
C PRO A 541 5.46 18.03 12.27
N ARG A 542 4.98 16.82 12.57
CA ARG A 542 4.63 16.44 13.95
C ARG A 542 5.94 16.17 14.69
N PRO A 543 6.24 16.87 15.80
CA PRO A 543 7.46 16.65 16.56
C PRO A 543 7.59 15.18 16.91
N VAL A 544 8.82 14.65 16.90
CA VAL A 544 9.08 13.30 17.41
C VAL A 544 8.78 13.31 18.91
N ALA A 545 8.12 12.27 19.42
CA ALA A 545 7.84 12.19 20.84
C ALA A 545 9.13 11.76 21.56
N VAL A 546 9.69 12.64 22.40
CA VAL A 546 10.87 12.31 23.20
C VAL A 546 10.49 11.22 24.19
N LEU A 547 11.00 10.01 23.96
CA LEU A 547 10.83 8.85 24.83
C LEU A 547 11.51 9.13 26.18
N THR A 548 10.78 8.89 27.27
CA THR A 548 11.27 9.15 28.63
C THR A 548 11.89 7.88 29.22
N GLY A 549 13.20 7.72 29.01
CA GLY A 549 13.97 6.58 29.50
C GLY A 549 14.09 5.42 28.49
N PRO A 550 14.94 4.43 28.79
CA PRO A 550 15.31 3.38 27.85
C PRO A 550 14.13 2.42 27.56
N VAL A 551 14.02 2.02 26.30
CA VAL A 551 12.94 1.17 25.78
C VAL A 551 13.25 -0.30 26.09
N THR A 552 12.85 -0.76 27.28
CA THR A 552 13.13 -2.11 27.79
C THR A 552 11.89 -3.01 27.85
N GLY A 553 12.11 -4.33 27.98
CA GLY A 553 11.06 -5.34 28.21
C GLY A 553 9.91 -5.27 27.20
N VAL A 554 8.69 -5.02 27.70
CA VAL A 554 7.47 -4.88 26.89
C VAL A 554 7.59 -3.78 25.82
N HIS A 555 8.32 -2.70 26.09
CA HIS A 555 8.53 -1.63 25.11
C HIS A 555 9.55 -2.03 24.03
N ALA A 556 10.56 -2.83 24.39
CA ALA A 556 11.49 -3.44 23.42
C ALA A 556 10.78 -4.44 22.51
N LEU A 557 9.95 -5.32 23.07
CA LEU A 557 9.15 -6.29 22.31
C LEU A 557 8.18 -5.60 21.34
N ALA A 558 7.47 -4.56 21.80
CA ALA A 558 6.61 -3.76 20.94
C ALA A 558 7.38 -3.03 19.83
N SER A 559 8.63 -2.61 20.10
CA SER A 559 9.51 -2.01 19.09
C SER A 559 9.95 -3.05 18.06
N ALA A 560 10.41 -4.23 18.49
CA ALA A 560 10.87 -5.30 17.61
C ALA A 560 9.75 -5.82 16.69
N LEU A 561 8.56 -6.10 17.25
CA LEU A 561 7.37 -6.49 16.46
C LEU A 561 6.89 -5.34 15.57
N GLY A 562 6.91 -4.10 16.09
CA GLY A 562 6.52 -2.91 15.32
C GLY A 562 7.40 -2.66 14.10
N VAL A 563 8.71 -2.93 14.22
CA VAL A 563 9.66 -2.90 13.10
C VAL A 563 9.46 -4.09 12.18
N GLY A 564 9.34 -5.32 12.71
CA GLY A 564 9.15 -6.53 11.90
C GLY A 564 7.92 -6.44 10.99
N TYR A 565 6.76 -6.10 11.54
CA TYR A 565 5.53 -5.90 10.76
C TYR A 565 5.58 -4.66 9.86
N GLY A 566 6.28 -3.60 10.27
CA GLY A 566 6.53 -2.43 9.42
C GLY A 566 7.35 -2.77 8.17
N VAL A 567 8.44 -3.52 8.34
CA VAL A 567 9.29 -4.04 7.24
C VAL A 567 8.50 -5.00 6.36
N LEU A 568 7.78 -5.96 6.96
CA LEU A 568 6.97 -6.95 6.26
C LEU A 568 5.90 -6.28 5.39
N GLY A 569 5.19 -5.27 5.90
CA GLY A 569 4.21 -4.52 5.13
C GLY A 569 4.82 -3.69 3.99
N VAL A 570 5.97 -3.03 4.20
CA VAL A 570 6.65 -2.24 3.16
C VAL A 570 7.19 -3.12 2.04
N LEU A 571 7.96 -4.17 2.37
CA LEU A 571 8.48 -5.12 1.39
C LEU A 571 7.35 -5.93 0.75
N GLY A 572 6.32 -6.28 1.52
CA GLY A 572 5.12 -6.94 1.03
C GLY A 572 4.47 -6.13 -0.09
N PHE A 573 4.14 -4.86 0.14
CA PHE A 573 3.61 -3.99 -0.91
C PHE A 573 4.53 -3.84 -2.12
N ALA A 574 5.85 -3.85 -1.91
CA ALA A 574 6.83 -3.77 -2.98
C ALA A 574 6.86 -5.01 -3.89
N VAL A 575 6.44 -6.19 -3.42
CA VAL A 575 6.34 -7.41 -4.24
C VAL A 575 4.89 -7.70 -4.66
N THR A 576 3.86 -7.33 -3.88
CA THR A 576 2.44 -7.59 -4.24
C THR A 576 1.81 -6.55 -5.16
N GLY A 577 2.30 -5.31 -5.13
CA GLY A 577 1.54 -4.18 -5.65
C GLY A 577 0.24 -3.89 -4.88
N VAL A 578 -0.67 -3.15 -5.52
CA VAL A 578 -2.04 -2.85 -5.03
C VAL A 578 -3.11 -3.38 -6.00
N THR A 579 -2.82 -3.44 -7.30
CA THR A 579 -3.56 -4.26 -8.28
C THR A 579 -2.80 -5.55 -8.54
N TRP A 580 -3.52 -6.66 -8.67
CA TRP A 580 -2.94 -7.99 -8.51
C TRP A 580 -2.06 -8.47 -9.69
N GLN A 581 -1.07 -9.33 -9.38
CA GLN A 581 0.03 -9.83 -10.25
C GLN A 581 1.16 -8.78 -10.46
N ILE A 582 2.45 -9.16 -10.56
CA ILE A 582 3.07 -10.36 -11.13
C ILE A 582 3.61 -11.35 -10.09
N GLY A 583 3.34 -12.65 -10.30
CA GLY A 583 3.93 -13.76 -9.54
C GLY A 583 3.28 -14.02 -8.17
N ALA A 584 3.34 -15.26 -7.68
CA ALA A 584 2.94 -15.61 -6.32
C ALA A 584 4.04 -15.14 -5.34
N PRO A 585 3.83 -14.08 -4.55
CA PRO A 585 4.94 -13.31 -3.98
C PRO A 585 5.36 -13.87 -2.61
N TRP A 586 6.23 -14.89 -2.65
CA TRP A 586 6.81 -15.52 -1.46
C TRP A 586 7.93 -14.67 -0.86
N LEU A 587 7.59 -13.76 0.05
CA LEU A 587 8.59 -13.00 0.80
C LEU A 587 9.03 -13.80 2.04
N PHE A 588 10.27 -14.32 2.03
CA PHE A 588 10.86 -15.16 3.09
C PHE A 588 9.97 -16.36 3.50
N GLY A 589 9.25 -16.95 2.55
CA GLY A 589 8.34 -18.09 2.81
C GLY A 589 6.95 -17.71 3.33
N VAL A 590 6.65 -16.42 3.51
CA VAL A 590 5.28 -15.94 3.72
C VAL A 590 4.61 -15.72 2.36
N ALA A 591 3.43 -16.30 2.16
CA ALA A 591 2.53 -15.90 1.09
C ALA A 591 1.76 -14.65 1.54
N LEU A 592 2.00 -13.53 0.85
CA LEU A 592 1.46 -12.21 1.16
C LEU A 592 0.36 -11.80 0.19
N ASP A 593 -0.60 -11.03 0.69
CA ASP A 593 -1.67 -10.39 -0.07
C ASP A 593 -1.75 -8.88 0.31
N PRO A 594 -2.34 -8.00 -0.52
CA PRO A 594 -2.28 -6.55 -0.28
C PRO A 594 -3.04 -6.10 0.98
N LEU A 595 -4.04 -6.88 1.46
CA LEU A 595 -4.75 -6.62 2.71
C LEU A 595 -3.88 -7.03 3.92
N ALA A 596 -3.27 -8.21 3.88
CA ALA A 596 -2.30 -8.63 4.89
C ALA A 596 -1.16 -7.61 4.98
N ASN A 597 -0.63 -7.12 3.85
CA ASN A 597 0.41 -6.08 3.82
C ASN A 597 -0.06 -4.75 4.43
N LEU A 598 -1.32 -4.34 4.19
CA LEU A 598 -1.90 -3.18 4.87
C LEU A 598 -2.01 -3.41 6.39
N ILE A 599 -2.46 -4.60 6.81
CA ILE A 599 -2.58 -4.97 8.22
C ILE A 599 -1.20 -4.97 8.89
N HIS A 600 -0.17 -5.54 8.26
CA HIS A 600 1.22 -5.53 8.74
C HIS A 600 1.76 -4.11 8.88
N LEU A 601 1.61 -3.29 7.84
CA LEU A 601 2.05 -1.90 7.84
C LEU A 601 1.34 -1.09 8.95
N MET A 602 0.02 -1.27 9.09
CA MET A 602 -0.80 -0.60 10.10
C MET A 602 -0.48 -1.07 11.52
N LEU A 603 -0.26 -2.37 11.73
CA LEU A 603 0.13 -2.96 13.01
C LEU A 603 1.53 -2.51 13.42
N GLY A 604 2.48 -2.49 12.48
CA GLY A 604 3.83 -1.99 12.69
C GLY A 604 3.85 -0.54 13.16
N GLY A 605 3.22 0.36 12.39
CA GLY A 605 3.09 1.76 12.77
C GLY A 605 2.23 2.00 14.03
N TYR A 606 1.28 1.12 14.32
CA TYR A 606 0.47 1.15 15.55
C TYR A 606 1.32 0.81 16.79
N LEU A 607 2.10 -0.27 16.75
CA LEU A 607 2.98 -0.69 17.85
C LEU A 607 4.05 0.37 18.14
N LEU A 608 4.70 0.91 17.10
CA LEU A 608 5.69 1.97 17.24
C LEU A 608 5.08 3.27 17.79
N HIS A 609 3.86 3.63 17.38
CA HIS A 609 3.09 4.74 17.97
C HIS A 609 2.72 4.47 19.44
N CYS A 610 2.42 3.22 19.82
CA CYS A 610 2.19 2.83 21.22
C CYS A 610 3.46 2.90 22.08
N VAL A 611 4.64 2.58 21.53
CA VAL A 611 5.93 2.83 22.21
C VAL A 611 6.15 4.33 22.40
N HIS A 612 5.99 5.12 21.34
CA HIS A 612 6.14 6.59 21.34
C HIS A 612 5.28 7.32 22.39
N ASN A 613 4.06 6.84 22.65
CA ASN A 613 3.15 7.44 23.64
C ASN A 613 3.24 6.75 25.02
N GLY A 614 4.19 5.83 25.24
CA GLY A 614 4.35 5.07 26.48
C GLY A 614 3.18 4.12 26.79
N THR A 615 2.32 3.80 25.82
CA THR A 615 1.11 3.01 26.03
C THR A 615 1.29 1.50 25.86
N SER A 616 2.43 1.02 25.37
CA SER A 616 2.75 -0.43 25.27
C SER A 616 2.74 -1.15 26.63
N GLY A 617 2.95 -0.45 27.74
CA GLY A 617 2.76 -0.97 29.12
C GLY A 617 1.29 -1.07 29.57
N ARG A 618 0.32 -1.04 28.64
CA ARG A 618 -1.11 -1.30 28.87
C ARG A 618 -1.47 -2.65 28.19
N PRO A 619 -2.50 -3.39 28.63
CA PRO A 619 -2.83 -4.68 28.03
C PRO A 619 -3.59 -4.55 26.69
N TRP A 620 -4.39 -3.50 26.50
CA TRP A 620 -5.24 -3.34 25.32
C TRP A 620 -4.51 -3.27 23.95
N PRO A 621 -3.27 -2.75 23.82
CA PRO A 621 -2.52 -2.82 22.56
C PRO A 621 -2.14 -4.23 22.16
N TRP A 622 -1.89 -5.10 23.15
CA TRP A 622 -1.55 -6.49 22.91
C TRP A 622 -2.79 -7.31 22.55
N ALA A 623 -3.94 -7.04 23.19
CA ALA A 623 -5.22 -7.58 22.73
C ALA A 623 -5.54 -7.18 21.28
N LEU A 624 -5.35 -5.90 20.91
CA LEU A 624 -5.54 -5.43 19.53
C LEU A 624 -4.51 -6.00 18.56
N THR A 625 -3.27 -6.24 19.00
CA THR A 625 -2.22 -6.92 18.21
C THR A 625 -2.60 -8.36 17.90
N ALA A 626 -3.14 -9.09 18.89
CA ALA A 626 -3.66 -10.45 18.68
C ALA A 626 -4.81 -10.45 17.66
N VAL A 627 -5.82 -9.58 17.85
CA VAL A 627 -6.95 -9.44 16.90
C VAL A 627 -6.47 -9.07 15.49
N ALA A 628 -5.48 -8.20 15.36
CA ALA A 628 -4.92 -7.80 14.06
C ALA A 628 -4.21 -8.94 13.31
N CYS A 629 -3.73 -9.97 14.02
CA CYS A 629 -3.11 -11.14 13.40
C CYS A 629 -4.13 -12.18 12.92
N VAL A 630 -5.41 -12.06 13.27
CA VAL A 630 -6.44 -13.05 12.92
C VAL A 630 -6.77 -13.10 11.42
N PRO A 631 -6.99 -11.97 10.69
CA PRO A 631 -7.29 -12.07 9.25
C PRO A 631 -6.15 -12.71 8.44
N PRO A 632 -4.86 -12.33 8.62
CA PRO A 632 -3.75 -13.02 7.93
C PRO A 632 -3.61 -14.51 8.25
N ILE A 633 -4.11 -15.00 9.40
CA ILE A 633 -4.17 -16.45 9.70
C ILE A 633 -5.18 -17.16 8.80
N PHE A 634 -6.31 -16.51 8.48
CA PHE A 634 -7.34 -17.07 7.59
C PHE A 634 -7.06 -16.83 6.10
N THR A 635 -6.32 -15.78 5.70
CA THR A 635 -6.01 -15.51 4.28
C THR A 635 -4.68 -16.11 3.81
N THR A 636 -3.73 -16.45 4.69
CA THR A 636 -2.42 -16.97 4.25
C THR A 636 -2.45 -18.45 3.89
N TRP A 637 -2.00 -18.73 2.66
CA TRP A 637 -1.79 -20.09 2.15
C TRP A 637 -0.43 -20.68 2.58
N SER A 638 0.34 -19.95 3.39
CA SER A 638 1.71 -20.32 3.78
C SER A 638 1.81 -20.85 5.22
N ARG A 639 2.43 -22.03 5.38
CA ARG A 639 2.69 -22.61 6.72
C ARG A 639 3.53 -21.69 7.60
N PHE A 640 4.52 -21.00 7.01
CA PHE A 640 5.37 -20.06 7.73
C PHE A 640 4.60 -18.79 8.15
N GLY A 641 3.76 -18.23 7.26
CA GLY A 641 2.86 -17.14 7.60
C GLY A 641 1.91 -17.51 8.75
N LEU A 642 1.30 -18.71 8.70
CA LEU A 642 0.45 -19.22 9.78
C LEU A 642 1.20 -19.27 11.12
N VAL A 643 2.43 -19.76 11.14
CA VAL A 643 3.28 -19.82 12.35
C VAL A 643 3.61 -18.42 12.87
N VAL A 644 4.08 -17.50 12.01
CA VAL A 644 4.48 -16.13 12.41
C VAL A 644 3.33 -15.37 13.08
N HIS A 645 2.13 -15.43 12.49
CA HIS A 645 0.95 -14.78 13.07
C HIS A 645 0.46 -15.50 14.33
N SER A 646 0.42 -16.84 14.36
CA SER A 646 -0.02 -17.60 15.54
C SER A 646 0.90 -17.39 16.75
N VAL A 647 2.23 -17.38 16.54
CA VAL A 647 3.21 -17.04 17.59
C VAL A 647 3.00 -15.60 18.07
N THR A 648 2.72 -14.65 17.16
CA THR A 648 2.42 -13.27 17.55
C THR A 648 1.15 -13.16 18.38
N VAL A 649 0.08 -13.90 18.05
CA VAL A 649 -1.16 -13.99 18.84
C VAL A 649 -0.85 -14.50 20.25
N ILE A 650 -0.11 -15.60 20.38
CA ILE A 650 0.25 -16.21 21.68
C ILE A 650 1.07 -15.24 22.53
N VAL A 651 2.13 -14.65 21.96
CA VAL A 651 3.00 -13.69 22.64
C VAL A 651 2.22 -12.43 23.07
N ALA A 652 1.32 -11.94 22.23
CA ALA A 652 0.51 -10.78 22.54
C ALA A 652 -0.52 -11.08 23.64
N LEU A 653 -1.26 -12.19 23.57
CA LEU A 653 -2.21 -12.58 24.62
C LEU A 653 -1.51 -12.83 25.97
N ALA A 654 -0.35 -13.49 25.97
CA ALA A 654 0.46 -13.69 27.17
C ALA A 654 0.93 -12.35 27.76
N THR A 655 1.39 -11.41 26.92
CA THR A 655 1.82 -10.07 27.36
C THR A 655 0.64 -9.24 27.89
N ALA A 656 -0.54 -9.34 27.27
CA ALA A 656 -1.77 -8.71 27.77
C ALA A 656 -2.15 -9.27 29.16
N GLY A 657 -2.16 -10.60 29.32
CA GLY A 657 -2.45 -11.27 30.58
C GLY A 657 -1.49 -10.88 31.70
N ALA A 658 -0.19 -10.92 31.44
CA ALA A 658 0.84 -10.50 32.40
C ALA A 658 0.64 -9.03 32.84
N LEU A 659 0.36 -8.12 31.90
CA LEU A 659 0.09 -6.72 32.22
C LEU A 659 -1.21 -6.51 33.02
N VAL A 660 -2.23 -7.34 32.82
CA VAL A 660 -3.44 -7.34 33.67
C VAL A 660 -3.11 -7.81 35.09
N VAL A 661 -2.42 -8.94 35.23
CA VAL A 661 -2.06 -9.52 36.54
C VAL A 661 -1.20 -8.55 37.37
N THR A 662 -0.17 -7.93 36.76
CA THR A 662 0.66 -6.93 37.44
C THR A 662 -0.17 -5.72 37.90
N ARG A 663 -1.09 -5.23 37.07
CA ARG A 663 -1.98 -4.10 37.41
C ARG A 663 -2.92 -4.43 38.58
N LEU A 664 -3.46 -5.64 38.61
CA LEU A 664 -4.29 -6.10 39.72
C LEU A 664 -3.48 -6.18 41.02
N ARG A 665 -2.27 -6.79 40.97
CA ARG A 665 -1.36 -6.85 42.12
C ARG A 665 -1.01 -5.46 42.68
N THR A 666 -0.68 -4.49 41.82
CA THR A 666 -0.40 -3.09 42.24
C THR A 666 -1.61 -2.33 42.77
N ARG A 667 -2.84 -2.83 42.59
CA ARG A 667 -4.05 -2.27 43.19
C ARG A 667 -4.43 -2.93 44.51
N SER A 668 -4.05 -4.19 44.71
CA SER A 668 -4.29 -4.93 45.97
C SER A 668 -3.24 -4.66 47.04
N THR A 669 -2.09 -4.08 46.72
CA THR A 669 -1.12 -3.58 47.70
C THR A 669 -1.60 -2.25 48.29
N PRO A 670 -2.01 -2.17 49.57
CA PRO A 670 -2.33 -0.88 50.18
C PRO A 670 -1.05 -0.03 50.29
N VAL A 671 -1.17 1.27 50.04
CA VAL A 671 -0.09 2.22 50.29
C VAL A 671 0.06 2.38 51.80
N SER A 672 1.12 1.83 52.38
CA SER A 672 1.52 2.17 53.75
C SER A 672 1.99 3.61 53.79
N THR A 673 1.13 4.51 54.28
CA THR A 673 1.51 5.88 54.62
C THR A 673 2.39 5.86 55.88
N GLY A 674 3.71 5.90 55.66
CA GLY A 674 4.71 6.26 56.67
C GLY A 674 5.15 7.70 56.46
#